data_AF-F3FPV3-F1
#
_entry.id   AF-F3FPV3-F1
#
_cell.length_a   1.000
_cell.length_b   1.000
_cell.length_c   1.000
_cell.angle_alpha   90.00
_cell.angle_beta   90.00
_cell.angle_gamma   90.00
#
_symmetry.space_group_name_H-M   'P 1'
#
loop_
_entity.id
_entity.type
_entity.pdbx_description
1 polymer ?
#
loop_
_entity_poly.entity_id
_entity_poly.type
_entity_poly.pdbx_seq_one_letter_code
_entity_poly.pdbx_strand_id
1 'polypeptide(L)'
;MRIDLAVDISLENLPRIADGHAKGVHAINGKHYIQLADRAFEVQYDAYWRCWQIIDPANPFAFFGKQPVRLNDQGQWLLVERQRLRGGGLDTPGTYRPLPEEASASSSSLNTLSDYEMPSGMRAHLDIVINKEVFDPTGAGLEVYFETYFTEVRQTFTARRENLYQDAQAFFARFTPPPRPTLPAYRLPGSVDTLIEHIFSHTNGLVFSEAPKSVASKRLLLLNMPVLAEQRVEVLYIEHLLTNKHLRKLARYRQLGKKSRSGSHELKYYLQEANRGALNNASSEFDYYHLIKAAHLYGIEVRPFSSSISYPFLGHSVLAAADDPAAAMKMSNFFGHRLISHDIEPASARRWVALLDQKLATTHDQVPGIAEMQGAVSVHVKDIPAGRPTRIRQGAGGAHEHTPTRCDFSIAFADPTLPAKPLPPATALDNLLIRELGDPAAVAEGERWAGEYGFVLDENDTWLRVDPDDWSVDRPMTAIQQSLTDATYEMPLETRATLHNLANFEKKGLDMEYFFEDIELDTVRNTFDLLRKNLQQDAARISSAQLPPRPTLPAIAPQTSTAGLLETLYRHAEGLVIGESHASVASKKLIIDNLPLLSQQNVKTLYMEHLLSDLHQADLDRFLETGQMSKTLLHDMKTLDRGHHTDPDGIYTFERLIIGARQQGLEIRAIDCASSYHLKGIAGEQSITRQQMMNYFASRTIRRHQEVMGSHKWIALVGNSHSNTYQGVVPGMAELQGGIGLGVVDVAPGHSRGVTLDPGELVSGGIADDKVYIKADYRVEMEVLRLQPVRLPSIENRLSRPGMFLVQEGEGNLPTIIHRARDTWIHHTPVLRNVEGKLYIERLRWPRIHLKPFDDIDALVAALEAMSLTRIT
;
A
#
# COMPACT_ATOMS: atom_id res chain seq x y z
N MET A 1 72.98 -21.23 -2.03
CA MET A 1 72.05 -22.38 -2.12
C MET A 1 71.27 -22.47 -0.81
N ARG A 2 69.94 -22.60 -0.86
CA ARG A 2 69.03 -22.68 0.30
C ARG A 2 68.86 -24.16 0.66
N ILE A 3 69.72 -24.64 1.56
CA ILE A 3 69.79 -26.05 1.93
C ILE A 3 68.57 -26.49 2.76
N ASP A 4 67.88 -25.52 3.37
CA ASP A 4 66.62 -25.68 4.10
C ASP A 4 65.44 -26.17 3.24
N LEU A 5 65.54 -26.06 1.91
CA LEU A 5 64.49 -26.50 0.98
C LEU A 5 64.66 -27.95 0.50
N ALA A 6 65.64 -28.68 1.05
CA ALA A 6 65.85 -30.08 0.71
C ALA A 6 64.68 -30.93 1.23
N VAL A 7 64.22 -31.86 0.40
CA VAL A 7 63.15 -32.81 0.74
C VAL A 7 63.74 -34.18 1.04
N ASP A 8 63.14 -34.90 1.99
CA ASP A 8 63.54 -36.25 2.37
C ASP A 8 62.90 -37.28 1.42
N ILE A 9 63.36 -37.28 0.16
CA ILE A 9 62.90 -38.18 -0.90
C ILE A 9 64.13 -38.80 -1.56
N SER A 10 64.19 -40.13 -1.62
CA SER A 10 65.23 -40.83 -2.39
C SER A 10 64.91 -40.80 -3.88
N LEU A 11 65.85 -40.27 -4.68
CA LEU A 11 65.77 -40.25 -6.13
C LEU A 11 66.55 -41.41 -6.79
N GLU A 12 67.13 -42.30 -5.98
CA GLU A 12 67.87 -43.47 -6.45
C GLU A 12 66.93 -44.46 -7.16
N ASN A 13 67.32 -44.93 -8.35
CA ASN A 13 66.56 -45.85 -9.21
C ASN A 13 65.23 -45.33 -9.78
N LEU A 14 64.91 -44.03 -9.66
CA LEU A 14 63.74 -43.45 -10.32
C LEU A 14 64.04 -43.03 -11.77
N PRO A 15 63.09 -43.23 -12.70
CA PRO A 15 63.27 -42.82 -14.10
C PRO A 15 63.44 -41.30 -14.20
N ARG A 16 64.41 -40.89 -15.03
CA ARG A 16 64.66 -39.48 -15.38
C ARG A 16 64.03 -39.20 -16.74
N ILE A 17 63.49 -38.00 -16.90
CA ILE A 17 63.03 -37.55 -18.22
C ILE A 17 64.25 -37.45 -19.15
N ALA A 18 64.17 -38.08 -20.32
CA ALA A 18 65.30 -38.24 -21.24
C ALA A 18 65.51 -37.04 -22.18
N ASP A 19 64.42 -36.34 -22.53
CA ASP A 19 64.41 -35.34 -23.59
C ASP A 19 63.67 -34.05 -23.21
N GLY A 20 63.91 -32.98 -23.98
CA GLY A 20 63.25 -31.69 -23.80
C GLY A 20 63.78 -30.85 -22.63
N HIS A 21 63.05 -29.79 -22.28
CA HIS A 21 63.43 -28.86 -21.21
C HIS A 21 63.45 -29.51 -19.81
N ALA A 22 62.78 -30.65 -19.63
CA ALA A 22 62.72 -31.41 -18.39
C ALA A 22 63.79 -32.51 -18.29
N LYS A 23 64.72 -32.60 -19.25
CA LYS A 23 65.81 -33.57 -19.23
C LYS A 23 66.53 -33.59 -17.88
N GLY A 24 66.64 -34.77 -17.27
CA GLY A 24 67.30 -34.96 -15.96
C GLY A 24 66.44 -34.67 -14.72
N VAL A 25 65.15 -34.34 -14.87
CA VAL A 25 64.17 -34.20 -13.79
C VAL A 25 63.48 -35.54 -13.50
N HIS A 26 63.20 -35.82 -12.24
CA HIS A 26 62.39 -36.94 -11.77
C HIS A 26 60.95 -36.49 -11.53
N ALA A 27 59.98 -37.14 -12.17
CA ALA A 27 58.56 -36.87 -11.96
C ALA A 27 57.96 -37.92 -11.00
N ILE A 28 57.41 -37.48 -9.87
CA ILE A 28 56.80 -38.34 -8.85
C ILE A 28 55.47 -37.70 -8.45
N ASN A 29 54.35 -38.41 -8.61
CA ASN A 29 53.01 -37.95 -8.22
C ASN A 29 52.65 -36.53 -8.72
N GLY A 30 53.01 -36.19 -9.97
CA GLY A 30 52.75 -34.88 -10.57
C GLY A 30 53.69 -33.75 -10.13
N LYS A 31 54.64 -34.03 -9.23
CA LYS A 31 55.69 -33.11 -8.79
C LYS A 31 57.02 -33.44 -9.45
N HIS A 32 57.90 -32.44 -9.50
CA HIS A 32 59.18 -32.51 -10.19
C HIS A 32 60.33 -32.34 -9.20
N TYR A 33 61.31 -33.22 -9.30
CA TYR A 33 62.44 -33.27 -8.38
C TYR A 33 63.77 -33.36 -9.13
N ILE A 34 64.80 -32.78 -8.53
CA ILE A 34 66.18 -32.93 -9.00
C ILE A 34 67.09 -33.33 -7.84
N GLN A 35 68.21 -33.96 -8.17
CA GLN A 35 69.29 -34.18 -7.23
C GLN A 35 70.38 -33.13 -7.44
N LEU A 36 70.68 -32.36 -6.40
CA LEU A 36 71.70 -31.32 -6.39
C LEU A 36 72.51 -31.43 -5.10
N ALA A 37 73.84 -31.58 -5.21
CA ALA A 37 74.75 -31.74 -4.07
C ALA A 37 74.28 -32.81 -3.06
N ASP A 38 73.98 -34.01 -3.58
CA ASP A 38 73.53 -35.20 -2.84
C ASP A 38 72.20 -35.05 -2.06
N ARG A 39 71.40 -34.04 -2.38
CA ARG A 39 70.07 -33.82 -1.78
C ARG A 39 69.00 -33.67 -2.86
N ALA A 40 67.78 -34.10 -2.54
CA ALA A 40 66.62 -33.92 -3.40
C ALA A 40 65.97 -32.55 -3.15
N PHE A 41 65.55 -31.88 -4.21
CA PHE A 41 64.84 -30.62 -4.16
C PHE A 41 63.61 -30.66 -5.08
N GLU A 42 62.49 -30.11 -4.61
CA GLU A 42 61.32 -29.88 -5.48
C GLU A 42 61.61 -28.68 -6.39
N VAL A 43 61.33 -28.84 -7.68
CA VAL A 43 61.60 -27.83 -8.70
C VAL A 43 60.37 -27.50 -9.53
N GLN A 44 60.33 -26.27 -10.04
CA GLN A 44 59.32 -25.79 -10.96
C GLN A 44 59.99 -25.21 -12.19
N TYR A 45 59.45 -25.50 -13.37
CA TYR A 45 59.93 -24.88 -14.61
C TYR A 45 59.38 -23.46 -14.74
N ASP A 46 60.27 -22.49 -14.88
CA ASP A 46 59.94 -21.12 -15.20
C ASP A 46 60.02 -20.92 -16.71
N ALA A 47 58.86 -20.81 -17.36
CA ALA A 47 58.77 -20.67 -18.80
C ALA A 47 59.30 -19.32 -19.32
N TYR A 48 59.29 -18.26 -18.50
CA TYR A 48 59.80 -16.94 -18.88
C TYR A 48 61.33 -16.97 -18.97
N TRP A 49 61.99 -17.57 -17.98
CA TRP A 49 63.45 -17.71 -17.95
C TRP A 49 63.97 -18.99 -18.62
N ARG A 50 63.06 -19.85 -19.10
CA ARG A 50 63.34 -21.17 -19.68
C ARG A 50 64.31 -22.01 -18.83
N CYS A 51 64.13 -21.96 -17.52
CA CYS A 51 64.97 -22.69 -16.57
C CYS A 51 64.15 -23.31 -15.45
N TRP A 52 64.68 -24.37 -14.85
CA TRP A 52 64.11 -24.94 -13.63
C TRP A 52 64.53 -24.12 -12.42
N GLN A 53 63.68 -24.06 -11.40
CA GLN A 53 63.96 -23.34 -10.16
C GLN A 53 63.60 -24.21 -8.96
N ILE A 54 64.46 -24.27 -7.95
CA ILE A 54 64.15 -24.86 -6.65
C ILE A 54 63.08 -24.01 -5.97
N ILE A 55 62.00 -24.65 -5.51
CA ILE A 55 60.87 -24.03 -4.83
C ILE A 55 60.76 -24.51 -3.38
N ASP A 56 60.02 -23.76 -2.57
CA ASP A 56 59.60 -24.21 -1.24
C ASP A 56 58.38 -25.12 -1.39
N PRO A 57 58.44 -26.40 -0.97
CA PRO A 57 57.30 -27.31 -1.04
C PRO A 57 56.06 -26.82 -0.30
N ALA A 58 56.22 -26.03 0.77
CA ALA A 58 55.12 -25.46 1.55
C ALA A 58 54.58 -24.16 0.93
N ASN A 59 55.33 -23.54 0.01
CA ASN A 59 54.90 -22.34 -0.72
C ASN A 59 55.46 -22.28 -2.16
N PRO A 60 54.98 -23.14 -3.08
CA PRO A 60 55.53 -23.29 -4.44
C PRO A 60 55.49 -22.02 -5.30
N PHE A 61 54.53 -21.14 -5.01
CA PHE A 61 54.27 -19.92 -5.80
C PHE A 61 54.87 -18.65 -5.17
N ALA A 62 55.71 -18.78 -4.14
CA ALA A 62 56.39 -17.65 -3.53
C ALA A 62 57.16 -16.83 -4.58
N PHE A 63 56.89 -15.53 -4.67
CA PHE A 63 57.59 -14.62 -5.61
C PHE A 63 59.08 -14.44 -5.29
N PHE A 64 59.49 -14.73 -4.05
CA PHE A 64 60.87 -14.61 -3.58
C PHE A 64 61.37 -15.97 -3.06
N GLY A 65 62.69 -16.17 -3.07
CA GLY A 65 63.32 -17.40 -2.54
C GLY A 65 63.59 -18.50 -3.57
N LYS A 66 63.00 -18.45 -4.77
CA LYS A 66 63.24 -19.43 -5.85
C LYS A 66 64.70 -19.40 -6.34
N GLN A 67 65.32 -20.56 -6.53
CA GLN A 67 66.73 -20.65 -6.97
C GLN A 67 66.85 -21.31 -8.34
N PRO A 68 67.25 -20.57 -9.40
CA PRO A 68 67.37 -21.14 -10.74
C PRO A 68 68.49 -22.17 -10.82
N VAL A 69 68.22 -23.25 -11.53
CA VAL A 69 69.09 -24.41 -11.73
C VAL A 69 69.10 -24.80 -13.20
N ARG A 70 70.25 -25.29 -13.66
CA ARG A 70 70.44 -25.78 -15.03
C ARG A 70 71.17 -27.11 -15.03
N LEU A 71 70.83 -27.97 -15.98
CA LEU A 71 71.60 -29.19 -16.24
C LEU A 71 72.82 -28.82 -17.11
N ASN A 72 74.01 -29.29 -16.73
CA ASN A 72 75.22 -29.12 -17.54
C ASN A 72 75.39 -30.27 -18.58
N ASP A 73 76.39 -30.16 -19.45
CA ASP A 73 76.68 -31.15 -20.49
C ASP A 73 77.13 -32.52 -19.93
N GLN A 74 77.46 -32.58 -18.64
CA GLN A 74 77.83 -33.79 -17.91
C GLN A 74 76.61 -34.44 -17.21
N GLY A 75 75.40 -33.91 -17.39
CA GLY A 75 74.17 -34.44 -16.79
C GLY A 75 74.00 -34.15 -15.30
N GLN A 76 74.70 -33.14 -14.76
CA GLN A 76 74.62 -32.71 -13.37
C GLN A 76 73.87 -31.36 -13.26
N TRP A 77 73.00 -31.25 -12.26
CA TRP A 77 72.33 -29.99 -11.95
C TRP A 77 73.31 -29.01 -11.28
N LEU A 78 73.28 -27.75 -11.71
CA LEU A 78 74.07 -26.65 -11.16
C LEU A 78 73.18 -25.46 -10.82
N LEU A 79 73.48 -24.77 -9.72
CA LEU A 79 72.83 -23.51 -9.38
C LEU A 79 73.28 -22.41 -10.35
N VAL A 80 72.34 -21.64 -10.89
CA VAL A 80 72.64 -20.49 -11.75
C VAL A 80 72.87 -19.26 -10.86
N GLU A 81 74.08 -18.71 -10.90
CA GLU A 81 74.39 -17.45 -10.20
C GLU A 81 73.62 -16.29 -10.83
N ARG A 82 72.82 -15.58 -10.02
CA ARG A 82 72.14 -14.36 -10.48
C ARG A 82 73.16 -13.24 -10.64
N GLN A 83 73.31 -12.69 -11.86
CA GLN A 83 73.91 -11.37 -12.05
C GLN A 83 73.04 -10.34 -11.29
N ARG A 84 73.58 -9.77 -10.21
CA ARG A 84 72.85 -8.82 -9.36
C ARG A 84 72.76 -7.46 -10.05
N LEU A 85 71.56 -7.00 -10.36
CA LEU A 85 71.27 -5.57 -10.43
C LEU A 85 71.03 -5.07 -9.01
N ARG A 86 71.90 -4.18 -8.51
CA ARG A 86 71.73 -3.48 -7.23
C ARG A 86 70.64 -2.40 -7.39
N GLY A 87 69.40 -2.72 -7.05
CA GLY A 87 68.33 -1.74 -6.82
C GLY A 87 68.36 -1.28 -5.37
N GLY A 88 68.49 0.02 -5.15
CA GLY A 88 68.68 0.63 -3.82
C GLY A 88 67.50 0.44 -2.88
N GLY A 89 67.77 -0.17 -1.73
CA GLY A 89 66.87 -0.31 -0.59
C GLY A 89 67.68 -0.75 0.62
N LEU A 90 68.20 0.24 1.36
CA LEU A 90 68.80 0.19 2.70
C LEU A 90 69.41 -1.15 3.16
N ASP A 91 70.75 -1.22 3.05
CA ASP A 91 71.60 -2.18 3.75
C ASP A 91 71.59 -1.92 5.27
N THR A 92 70.77 -2.67 6.03
CA THR A 92 71.05 -3.00 7.44
C THR A 92 70.48 -4.39 7.77
N PRO A 93 71.22 -5.28 8.46
CA PRO A 93 70.72 -6.58 8.86
C PRO A 93 69.76 -6.42 10.06
N GLY A 94 68.49 -6.17 9.76
CA GLY A 94 67.42 -6.18 10.76
C GLY A 94 66.99 -7.60 11.10
N THR A 95 67.40 -8.07 12.27
CA THR A 95 66.91 -9.28 12.97
C THR A 95 65.38 -9.36 12.95
N TYR A 96 64.82 -10.26 12.15
CA TYR A 96 63.41 -10.65 12.28
C TYR A 96 63.30 -11.57 13.50
N ARG A 97 62.69 -11.08 14.58
CA ARG A 97 62.29 -11.89 15.73
C ARG A 97 60.76 -11.96 15.71
N PRO A 98 60.14 -13.15 15.63
CA PRO A 98 58.70 -13.27 15.77
C PRO A 98 58.27 -12.68 17.12
N LEU A 99 57.26 -11.82 17.11
CA LEU A 99 56.60 -11.38 18.35
C LEU A 99 55.93 -12.60 18.99
N PRO A 100 56.03 -12.80 20.32
CA PRO A 100 55.27 -13.83 21.00
C PRO A 100 53.78 -13.56 20.84
N GLU A 101 53.04 -14.61 20.50
CA GLU A 101 51.59 -14.62 20.48
C GLU A 101 51.10 -14.37 21.91
N GLU A 102 50.50 -13.21 22.17
CA GLU A 102 49.78 -12.97 23.42
C GLU A 102 48.55 -13.88 23.43
N ALA A 103 48.60 -14.90 24.28
CA ALA A 103 47.46 -15.72 24.65
C ALA A 103 46.39 -14.82 25.28
N SER A 104 45.41 -14.42 24.48
CA SER A 104 44.19 -13.76 24.93
C SER A 104 43.12 -14.83 25.17
N ALA A 105 42.56 -14.80 26.37
CA ALA A 105 41.66 -15.80 26.93
C ALA A 105 40.32 -15.96 26.16
N SER A 106 39.67 -17.10 26.42
CA SER A 106 38.36 -17.62 25.95
C SER A 106 38.34 -18.30 24.57
N SER A 107 38.95 -19.48 24.50
CA SER A 107 39.04 -20.36 23.32
C SER A 107 37.85 -21.31 23.09
N SER A 108 36.69 -21.10 23.73
CA SER A 108 35.51 -21.97 23.52
C SER A 108 34.43 -21.39 22.60
N SER A 109 34.35 -20.07 22.41
CA SER A 109 33.32 -19.39 21.58
C SER A 109 33.80 -18.95 20.19
N LEU A 110 35.11 -18.78 19.97
CA LEU A 110 35.69 -18.47 18.65
C LEU A 110 35.52 -19.59 17.60
N ASN A 111 35.16 -20.81 18.03
CA ASN A 111 35.02 -21.98 17.16
C ASN A 111 33.67 -22.05 16.41
N THR A 112 32.62 -21.35 16.85
CA THR A 112 31.25 -21.59 16.32
C THR A 112 30.91 -20.82 15.04
N LEU A 113 31.66 -19.76 14.69
CA LEU A 113 31.50 -19.04 13.42
C LEU A 113 32.48 -19.55 12.35
N SER A 114 33.64 -20.08 12.75
CA SER A 114 34.65 -20.62 11.83
C SER A 114 34.18 -21.82 11.02
N ASP A 115 33.16 -22.54 11.50
CA ASP A 115 32.54 -23.66 10.78
C ASP A 115 31.85 -23.19 9.49
N TYR A 116 31.41 -21.92 9.45
CA TYR A 116 30.76 -21.30 8.32
C TYR A 116 31.65 -20.29 7.60
N GLU A 117 32.97 -20.39 7.74
CA GLU A 117 33.95 -19.59 7.00
C GLU A 117 34.92 -20.48 6.23
N MET A 118 35.49 -19.95 5.14
CA MET A 118 36.62 -20.62 4.50
C MET A 118 37.86 -20.62 5.43
N PRO A 119 38.61 -21.74 5.52
CA PRO A 119 39.86 -21.83 6.28
C PRO A 119 40.88 -20.79 5.83
N SER A 120 41.69 -20.28 6.77
CA SER A 120 42.64 -19.19 6.54
C SER A 120 43.59 -19.42 5.35
N GLY A 121 44.14 -20.63 5.21
CA GLY A 121 45.03 -21.00 4.10
C GLY A 121 44.36 -21.02 2.71
N MET A 122 43.04 -21.15 2.67
CA MET A 122 42.26 -21.22 1.42
C MET A 122 41.62 -19.89 1.03
N ARG A 123 41.66 -18.87 1.91
CA ARG A 123 41.02 -17.56 1.68
C ARG A 123 41.63 -16.78 0.50
N ALA A 124 42.91 -17.01 0.21
CA ALA A 124 43.62 -16.34 -0.89
C ALA A 124 43.05 -16.67 -2.28
N HIS A 125 42.28 -17.76 -2.39
CA HIS A 125 41.71 -18.26 -3.63
C HIS A 125 40.18 -18.09 -3.72
N LEU A 126 39.58 -17.35 -2.78
CA LEU A 126 38.13 -17.15 -2.69
C LEU A 126 37.52 -16.60 -3.99
N ASP A 127 38.18 -15.64 -4.63
CA ASP A 127 37.66 -14.98 -5.84
C ASP A 127 37.50 -15.95 -7.01
N ILE A 128 38.40 -16.92 -7.12
CA ILE A 128 38.37 -17.97 -8.16
C ILE A 128 37.22 -18.95 -7.91
N VAL A 129 36.99 -19.31 -6.65
CA VAL A 129 35.91 -20.23 -6.28
C VAL A 129 34.55 -19.56 -6.44
N ILE A 130 34.41 -18.32 -5.98
CA ILE A 130 33.15 -17.55 -6.03
C ILE A 130 32.72 -17.25 -7.48
N ASN A 131 33.63 -16.88 -8.36
CA ASN A 131 33.25 -16.45 -9.72
C ASN A 131 32.95 -17.61 -10.69
N LYS A 132 33.28 -18.86 -10.33
CA LYS A 132 33.18 -20.06 -11.21
C LYS A 132 33.87 -19.90 -12.57
N GLU A 133 34.77 -18.94 -12.71
CA GLU A 133 35.52 -18.73 -13.93
C GLU A 133 36.61 -19.80 -14.05
N VAL A 134 36.85 -20.22 -15.28
CA VAL A 134 37.98 -21.08 -15.61
C VAL A 134 39.24 -20.24 -15.43
N PHE A 135 40.05 -20.61 -14.46
CA PHE A 135 41.23 -19.83 -14.09
C PHE A 135 42.45 -20.32 -14.85
N ASP A 136 42.81 -19.62 -15.92
CA ASP A 136 44.14 -19.71 -16.53
C ASP A 136 44.76 -18.30 -16.66
N PRO A 137 45.55 -17.86 -15.67
CA PRO A 137 46.20 -16.55 -15.72
C PRO A 137 47.30 -16.48 -16.79
N THR A 138 47.65 -17.62 -17.43
CA THR A 138 48.70 -17.71 -18.44
C THR A 138 48.16 -17.68 -19.88
N GLY A 139 46.86 -17.97 -20.07
CA GLY A 139 46.22 -18.07 -21.39
C GLY A 139 46.84 -19.15 -22.29
N ALA A 140 47.51 -20.14 -21.70
CA ALA A 140 48.32 -21.14 -22.40
C ALA A 140 47.61 -22.51 -22.54
N GLY A 141 46.33 -22.60 -22.17
CA GLY A 141 45.59 -23.86 -22.21
C GLY A 141 45.88 -24.75 -20.99
N LEU A 142 46.20 -24.13 -19.83
CA LEU A 142 46.53 -24.84 -18.59
C LEU A 142 45.33 -24.95 -17.63
N GLU A 143 44.10 -24.83 -18.14
CA GLU A 143 42.87 -24.83 -17.35
C GLU A 143 42.76 -26.09 -16.49
N VAL A 144 43.11 -27.26 -17.06
CA VAL A 144 43.07 -28.57 -16.37
C VAL A 144 44.07 -28.64 -15.20
N TYR A 145 45.23 -28.01 -15.33
CA TYR A 145 46.25 -27.96 -14.28
C TYR A 145 45.77 -27.12 -13.09
N PHE A 146 45.21 -25.94 -13.36
CA PHE A 146 44.67 -25.07 -12.31
C PHE A 146 43.40 -25.64 -11.67
N GLU A 147 42.52 -26.31 -12.43
CA GLU A 147 41.35 -26.97 -11.86
C GLU A 147 41.72 -28.08 -10.87
N THR A 148 42.82 -28.81 -11.12
CA THR A 148 43.34 -29.79 -10.15
C THR A 148 43.75 -29.12 -8.83
N TYR A 149 44.35 -27.93 -8.90
CA TYR A 149 44.77 -27.15 -7.72
C TYR A 149 43.57 -26.56 -6.94
N PHE A 150 42.50 -26.14 -7.61
CA PHE A 150 41.32 -25.57 -6.95
C PHE A 150 40.28 -26.60 -6.53
N THR A 151 40.42 -27.86 -6.92
CA THR A 151 39.48 -28.95 -6.60
C THR A 151 39.23 -29.04 -5.08
N GLU A 152 40.28 -29.07 -4.27
CA GLU A 152 40.17 -29.16 -2.80
C GLU A 152 39.46 -27.93 -2.21
N VAL A 153 39.75 -26.73 -2.74
CA VAL A 153 39.15 -25.48 -2.28
C VAL A 153 37.65 -25.44 -2.63
N ARG A 154 37.28 -25.84 -3.86
CA ARG A 154 35.88 -25.94 -4.31
C ARG A 154 35.11 -26.99 -3.51
N GLN A 155 35.70 -28.16 -3.24
CA GLN A 155 35.09 -29.21 -2.41
C GLN A 155 34.85 -28.71 -0.98
N THR A 156 35.85 -28.04 -0.38
CA THR A 156 35.72 -27.47 0.97
C THR A 156 34.61 -26.41 1.01
N PHE A 157 34.53 -25.55 0.00
CA PHE A 157 33.49 -24.54 -0.12
C PHE A 157 32.09 -25.18 -0.19
N THR A 158 31.90 -26.19 -1.04
CA THR A 158 30.63 -26.92 -1.17
C THR A 158 30.25 -27.61 0.13
N ALA A 159 31.18 -28.35 0.75
CA ALA A 159 30.92 -29.08 1.99
C ALA A 159 30.51 -28.13 3.14
N ARG A 160 31.15 -26.97 3.24
CA ARG A 160 30.78 -25.96 4.27
C ARG A 160 29.41 -25.34 4.01
N ARG A 161 29.02 -25.14 2.74
CA ARG A 161 27.67 -24.67 2.40
C ARG A 161 26.60 -25.72 2.71
N GLU A 162 26.88 -27.00 2.46
CA GLU A 162 26.00 -28.10 2.85
C GLU A 162 25.82 -28.15 4.37
N ASN A 163 26.90 -28.04 5.13
CA ASN A 163 26.84 -28.02 6.59
C ASN A 163 26.04 -26.81 7.11
N LEU A 164 26.30 -25.62 6.58
CA LEU A 164 25.55 -24.41 6.93
C LEU A 164 24.04 -24.57 6.64
N TYR A 165 23.67 -25.18 5.51
CA TYR A 165 22.28 -25.44 5.17
C TYR A 165 21.61 -26.38 6.18
N GLN A 166 22.26 -27.50 6.52
CA GLN A 166 21.74 -28.46 7.49
C GLN A 166 21.53 -27.82 8.87
N ASP A 167 22.50 -27.07 9.35
CA ASP A 167 22.42 -26.38 10.65
C ASP A 167 21.35 -25.29 10.65
N ALA A 168 21.24 -24.51 9.57
CA ALA A 168 20.19 -23.50 9.43
C ALA A 168 18.80 -24.14 9.41
N GLN A 169 18.62 -25.24 8.69
CA GLN A 169 17.35 -25.98 8.65
C GLN A 169 16.96 -26.50 10.04
N ALA A 170 17.91 -27.13 10.75
CA ALA A 170 17.70 -27.63 12.10
C ALA A 170 17.39 -26.51 13.10
N PHE A 171 18.04 -25.35 12.95
CA PHE A 171 17.80 -24.17 13.78
C PHE A 171 16.38 -23.63 13.61
N PHE A 172 15.95 -23.35 12.38
CA PHE A 172 14.63 -22.76 12.12
C PHE A 172 13.48 -23.70 12.47
N ALA A 173 13.70 -25.02 12.46
CA ALA A 173 12.70 -25.99 12.91
C ALA A 173 12.33 -25.85 14.40
N ARG A 174 13.16 -25.17 15.21
CA ARG A 174 12.99 -25.04 16.67
C ARG A 174 13.08 -23.60 17.17
N PHE A 175 13.38 -22.64 16.30
CA PHE A 175 13.60 -21.26 16.69
C PHE A 175 12.30 -20.60 17.12
N THR A 176 12.32 -19.92 18.26
CA THR A 176 11.22 -19.08 18.73
C THR A 176 11.71 -17.64 18.81
N PRO A 177 11.10 -16.69 18.08
CA PRO A 177 11.52 -15.29 18.11
C PRO A 177 11.40 -14.67 19.52
N PRO A 178 12.33 -13.79 19.92
CA PRO A 178 12.18 -12.99 21.13
C PRO A 178 10.96 -12.05 21.05
N PRO A 179 10.45 -11.56 22.20
CA PRO A 179 9.35 -10.60 22.21
C PRO A 179 9.75 -9.31 21.47
N ARG A 180 8.82 -8.78 20.67
CA ARG A 180 9.04 -7.52 19.94
C ARG A 180 9.03 -6.32 20.90
N PRO A 181 9.86 -5.29 20.65
CA PRO A 181 9.85 -4.07 21.42
C PRO A 181 8.50 -3.35 21.26
N THR A 182 7.92 -2.90 22.37
CA THR A 182 6.68 -2.12 22.35
C THR A 182 6.99 -0.70 21.89
N LEU A 183 6.51 -0.36 20.69
CA LEU A 183 6.60 1.00 20.16
C LEU A 183 5.43 1.85 20.70
N PRO A 184 5.65 3.09 21.15
CA PRO A 184 4.57 3.96 21.65
C PRO A 184 3.52 4.26 20.56
N ALA A 185 2.25 4.33 20.94
CA ALA A 185 1.17 4.82 20.08
C ALA A 185 1.20 6.37 20.06
N TYR A 186 1.89 6.98 19.10
CA TYR A 186 1.94 8.44 18.95
C TYR A 186 1.94 8.88 17.48
N ARG A 187 1.60 10.15 17.24
CA ARG A 187 1.71 10.80 15.92
C ARG A 187 3.08 10.54 15.32
N LEU A 188 3.09 10.07 14.07
CA LEU A 188 4.29 9.81 13.29
C LEU A 188 5.28 11.00 13.38
N PRO A 189 6.58 10.74 13.61
CA PRO A 189 7.59 11.79 13.61
C PRO A 189 7.58 12.54 12.27
N GLY A 190 7.69 13.86 12.30
CA GLY A 190 7.60 14.72 11.10
C GLY A 190 8.77 14.57 10.12
N SER A 191 9.81 13.80 10.47
CA SER A 191 11.04 13.67 9.69
C SER A 191 11.83 12.40 10.03
N VAL A 192 12.79 12.01 9.18
CA VAL A 192 13.53 10.74 9.31
C VAL A 192 14.48 10.74 10.52
N ASP A 193 15.11 11.87 10.80
CA ASP A 193 15.95 12.09 11.97
C ASP A 193 15.15 11.91 13.26
N THR A 194 13.98 12.56 13.38
CA THR A 194 13.13 12.42 14.58
C THR A 194 12.61 10.99 14.77
N LEU A 195 12.36 10.25 13.68
CA LEU A 195 12.06 8.82 13.76
C LEU A 195 13.22 7.99 14.29
N ILE A 196 14.44 8.22 13.78
CA ILE A 196 15.64 7.49 14.23
C ILE A 196 15.89 7.75 15.72
N GLU A 197 15.81 9.00 16.17
CA GLU A 197 15.92 9.37 17.58
C GLU A 197 14.87 8.66 18.44
N HIS A 198 13.63 8.64 17.97
CA HIS A 198 12.53 7.99 18.66
C HIS A 198 12.74 6.47 18.80
N ILE A 199 13.15 5.79 17.72
CA ILE A 199 13.43 4.35 17.75
C ILE A 199 14.54 4.03 18.77
N PHE A 200 15.67 4.73 18.71
CA PHE A 200 16.80 4.46 19.60
C PHE A 200 16.56 4.85 21.06
N SER A 201 15.51 5.62 21.36
CA SER A 201 15.08 5.84 22.76
C SER A 201 14.45 4.59 23.39
N HIS A 202 14.03 3.60 22.59
CA HIS A 202 13.36 2.38 23.06
C HIS A 202 14.14 1.09 22.72
N THR A 203 15.02 1.10 21.72
CA THR A 203 15.76 -0.09 21.27
C THR A 203 17.22 0.19 21.00
N ASN A 204 18.03 -0.87 20.99
CA ASN A 204 19.45 -0.80 20.61
C ASN A 204 19.72 -1.31 19.18
N GLY A 205 18.73 -1.93 18.54
CA GLY A 205 18.84 -2.51 17.20
C GLY A 205 17.82 -1.94 16.24
N LEU A 206 18.28 -1.62 15.03
CA LEU A 206 17.46 -1.12 13.93
C LEU A 206 17.83 -1.82 12.62
N VAL A 207 16.85 -2.41 11.94
CA VAL A 207 17.04 -3.09 10.66
C VAL A 207 16.36 -2.29 9.55
N PHE A 208 17.15 -1.80 8.59
CA PHE A 208 16.63 -1.25 7.34
C PHE A 208 16.49 -2.36 6.30
N SER A 209 15.28 -2.53 5.80
CA SER A 209 14.96 -3.33 4.62
C SER A 209 15.13 -2.48 3.37
N GLU A 210 15.82 -3.03 2.38
CA GLU A 210 16.01 -2.38 1.07
C GLU A 210 15.87 -3.37 -0.09
N ALA A 211 15.73 -2.83 -1.30
CA ALA A 211 16.14 -3.54 -2.51
C ALA A 211 17.65 -3.30 -2.75
N PRO A 212 18.45 -4.28 -3.19
CA PRO A 212 19.90 -4.11 -3.34
C PRO A 212 20.31 -2.95 -4.25
N LYS A 213 19.52 -2.65 -5.28
CA LYS A 213 19.73 -1.51 -6.19
C LYS A 213 19.06 -0.20 -5.77
N SER A 214 18.33 -0.18 -4.65
CA SER A 214 17.72 1.04 -4.13
C SER A 214 18.80 2.11 -3.93
N VAL A 215 18.64 3.28 -4.53
CA VAL A 215 19.50 4.45 -4.29
C VAL A 215 18.99 5.20 -3.06
N ALA A 216 17.66 5.21 -2.86
CA ALA A 216 16.99 5.90 -1.77
C ALA A 216 17.46 5.40 -0.39
N SER A 217 17.61 4.10 -0.19
CA SER A 217 18.14 3.49 1.04
C SER A 217 19.56 3.95 1.39
N LYS A 218 20.48 3.90 0.43
CA LYS A 218 21.88 4.35 0.64
C LYS A 218 21.91 5.84 0.88
N ARG A 219 21.15 6.62 0.11
CA ARG A 219 21.02 8.07 0.28
C ARG A 219 20.44 8.44 1.65
N LEU A 220 19.39 7.75 2.09
CA LEU A 220 18.75 7.96 3.39
C LEU A 220 19.77 7.76 4.51
N LEU A 221 20.49 6.63 4.52
CA LEU A 221 21.51 6.39 5.54
C LEU A 221 22.67 7.37 5.44
N LEU A 222 23.15 7.71 4.23
CA LEU A 222 24.21 8.70 4.03
C LEU A 222 23.86 10.06 4.63
N LEU A 223 22.62 10.52 4.43
CA LEU A 223 22.13 11.80 4.95
C LEU A 223 21.92 11.77 6.47
N ASN A 224 21.61 10.60 7.04
CA ASN A 224 21.33 10.43 8.46
C ASN A 224 22.52 9.86 9.25
N MET A 225 23.70 9.69 8.65
CA MET A 225 24.91 9.26 9.36
C MET A 225 25.25 10.12 10.60
N PRO A 226 25.14 11.47 10.57
CA PRO A 226 25.35 12.27 11.77
C PRO A 226 24.39 11.91 12.91
N VAL A 227 23.10 11.75 12.60
CA VAL A 227 22.07 11.38 13.58
C VAL A 227 22.35 10.00 14.17
N LEU A 228 22.74 9.03 13.35
CA LEU A 228 23.15 7.70 13.85
C LEU A 228 24.35 7.79 14.81
N ALA A 229 25.33 8.64 14.51
CA ALA A 229 26.48 8.85 15.39
C ALA A 229 26.11 9.57 16.69
N GLU A 230 25.21 10.57 16.63
CA GLU A 230 24.66 11.26 17.81
C GLU A 230 23.86 10.30 18.70
N GLN A 231 23.10 9.39 18.07
CA GLN A 231 22.45 8.27 18.74
C GLN A 231 23.42 7.16 19.14
N ARG A 232 24.74 7.37 19.08
CA ARG A 232 25.78 6.42 19.52
C ARG A 232 25.66 5.04 18.85
N VAL A 233 25.23 4.99 17.59
CA VAL A 233 25.31 3.76 16.79
C VAL A 233 26.78 3.45 16.55
N GLU A 234 27.22 2.28 16.99
CA GLU A 234 28.62 1.87 16.91
C GLU A 234 28.91 0.98 15.71
N VAL A 235 27.92 0.21 15.27
CA VAL A 235 28.09 -0.82 14.23
C VAL A 235 27.03 -0.68 13.15
N LEU A 236 27.46 -0.72 11.89
CA LEU A 236 26.62 -0.85 10.70
C LEU A 236 26.93 -2.19 10.01
N TYR A 237 25.98 -3.12 10.03
CA TYR A 237 26.06 -4.37 9.28
C TYR A 237 25.59 -4.16 7.85
N ILE A 238 26.37 -4.65 6.88
CA ILE A 238 26.01 -4.63 5.46
C ILE A 238 26.03 -6.07 4.93
N GLU A 239 24.89 -6.50 4.37
CA GLU A 239 24.67 -7.85 3.82
C GLU A 239 25.82 -8.32 2.91
N HIS A 240 26.18 -7.47 1.96
CA HIS A 240 27.00 -7.86 0.81
C HIS A 240 28.51 -7.94 1.10
N LEU A 241 28.94 -7.62 2.33
CA LEU A 241 30.34 -7.75 2.74
C LEU A 241 30.57 -9.12 3.38
N LEU A 242 31.80 -9.66 3.24
CA LEU A 242 32.16 -11.00 3.71
C LEU A 242 33.14 -10.96 4.90
N THR A 243 32.84 -11.66 5.99
CA THR A 243 33.67 -11.72 7.21
C THR A 243 35.10 -12.19 6.92
N ASN A 244 35.24 -13.25 6.14
CA ASN A 244 36.52 -13.87 5.82
C ASN A 244 37.29 -13.22 4.66
N LYS A 245 36.76 -12.16 4.03
CA LYS A 245 37.44 -11.40 2.95
C LYS A 245 37.68 -9.93 3.29
N HIS A 246 36.68 -9.23 3.83
CA HIS A 246 36.69 -7.76 3.89
C HIS A 246 37.10 -7.17 5.25
N LEU A 247 37.05 -7.93 6.35
CA LEU A 247 37.24 -7.42 7.71
C LEU A 247 38.55 -6.61 7.88
N ARG A 248 39.68 -7.16 7.40
CA ARG A 248 41.00 -6.50 7.50
C ARG A 248 41.02 -5.15 6.77
N LYS A 249 40.36 -5.06 5.61
CA LYS A 249 40.29 -3.82 4.83
C LYS A 249 39.37 -2.81 5.47
N LEU A 250 38.21 -3.23 5.96
CA LEU A 250 37.29 -2.36 6.68
C LEU A 250 37.98 -1.74 7.91
N ALA A 251 38.67 -2.55 8.72
CA ALA A 251 39.44 -2.07 9.87
C ALA A 251 40.53 -1.06 9.49
N ARG A 252 41.32 -1.35 8.44
CA ARG A 252 42.35 -0.42 7.94
C ARG A 252 41.73 0.92 7.52
N TYR A 253 40.66 0.90 6.74
CA TYR A 253 40.04 2.13 6.25
C TYR A 253 39.23 2.89 7.32
N ARG A 254 38.75 2.20 8.36
CA ARG A 254 38.21 2.84 9.57
C ARG A 254 39.28 3.66 10.30
N GLN A 255 40.48 3.10 10.50
CA GLN A 255 41.61 3.81 11.11
C GLN A 255 42.08 5.01 10.27
N LEU A 256 42.00 4.88 8.94
CA LEU A 256 42.29 5.99 8.02
C LEU A 256 41.19 7.05 8.03
N GLY A 257 39.92 6.67 8.25
CA GLY A 257 38.76 7.54 8.54
C GLY A 257 38.85 8.95 7.96
N LYS A 258 38.80 9.97 8.84
CA LYS A 258 38.89 11.40 8.50
C LYS A 258 40.19 11.83 7.79
N LYS A 259 41.24 10.99 7.79
CA LYS A 259 42.56 11.29 7.19
C LYS A 259 42.64 10.92 5.71
N SER A 260 41.72 10.11 5.18
CA SER A 260 41.71 9.69 3.77
C SER A 260 40.37 10.01 3.11
N ARG A 261 40.42 10.73 1.98
CA ARG A 261 39.23 10.96 1.13
C ARG A 261 38.86 9.74 0.28
N SER A 262 39.77 8.77 0.15
CA SER A 262 39.63 7.57 -0.68
C SER A 262 39.43 6.32 0.16
N GLY A 263 38.54 5.43 -0.29
CA GLY A 263 38.29 4.11 0.30
C GLY A 263 39.09 3.00 -0.38
N SER A 264 38.74 1.74 -0.10
CA SER A 264 39.36 0.57 -0.73
C SER A 264 38.87 0.39 -2.16
N HIS A 265 39.77 0.45 -3.13
CA HIS A 265 39.47 0.08 -4.53
C HIS A 265 38.95 -1.35 -4.63
N GLU A 266 39.49 -2.30 -3.85
CA GLU A 266 38.99 -3.68 -3.85
C GLU A 266 37.54 -3.78 -3.39
N LEU A 267 37.15 -3.04 -2.34
CA LEU A 267 35.75 -3.06 -1.88
C LEU A 267 34.84 -2.46 -2.95
N LYS A 268 35.29 -1.37 -3.59
CA LYS A 268 34.56 -0.75 -4.70
C LYS A 268 34.35 -1.74 -5.85
N TYR A 269 35.42 -2.37 -6.35
CA TYR A 269 35.32 -3.33 -7.44
C TYR A 269 34.48 -4.56 -7.07
N TYR A 270 34.68 -5.11 -5.87
CA TYR A 270 33.88 -6.24 -5.42
C TYR A 270 32.38 -5.90 -5.38
N LEU A 271 32.00 -4.76 -4.79
CA LEU A 271 30.59 -4.35 -4.71
C LEU A 271 30.00 -4.03 -6.10
N GLN A 272 30.82 -3.59 -7.05
CA GLN A 272 30.39 -3.34 -8.44
C GLN A 272 30.15 -4.63 -9.23
N GLU A 273 30.97 -5.67 -9.01
CA GLU A 273 30.94 -6.90 -9.80
C GLU A 273 30.14 -8.04 -9.13
N ALA A 274 29.88 -7.96 -7.83
CA ALA A 274 29.19 -9.01 -7.08
C ALA A 274 27.88 -9.45 -7.76
N ASN A 275 27.74 -10.76 -7.96
CA ASN A 275 26.61 -11.39 -8.66
C ASN A 275 26.31 -10.74 -10.03
N ARG A 276 27.36 -10.46 -10.83
CA ARG A 276 27.28 -9.85 -12.16
C ARG A 276 26.64 -8.46 -12.12
N GLY A 277 27.03 -7.64 -11.14
CA GLY A 277 26.52 -6.28 -10.96
C GLY A 277 25.10 -6.21 -10.39
N ALA A 278 24.70 -7.20 -9.60
CA ALA A 278 23.39 -7.21 -8.93
C ALA A 278 23.21 -6.02 -7.97
N LEU A 279 24.32 -5.47 -7.45
CA LEU A 279 24.33 -4.33 -6.53
C LEU A 279 24.56 -2.99 -7.23
N ASN A 280 24.87 -3.00 -8.53
CA ASN A 280 25.15 -1.78 -9.28
C ASN A 280 23.85 -1.02 -9.55
N ASN A 281 23.69 0.11 -8.88
CA ASN A 281 22.54 1.01 -8.99
C ASN A 281 22.80 2.22 -9.91
N ALA A 282 23.90 2.22 -10.67
CA ALA A 282 24.35 3.29 -11.56
C ALA A 282 24.64 4.66 -10.90
N SER A 283 24.40 4.82 -9.59
CA SER A 283 24.74 6.03 -8.86
C SER A 283 26.25 6.13 -8.64
N SER A 284 26.80 7.33 -8.83
CA SER A 284 28.20 7.62 -8.51
C SER A 284 28.41 8.12 -7.07
N GLU A 285 27.33 8.36 -6.33
CA GLU A 285 27.36 9.03 -5.01
C GLU A 285 26.64 8.23 -3.91
N PHE A 286 25.62 7.46 -4.28
CA PHE A 286 24.72 6.78 -3.34
C PHE A 286 24.79 5.26 -3.54
N ASP A 287 25.94 4.69 -3.21
CA ASP A 287 26.21 3.25 -3.28
C ASP A 287 26.77 2.73 -1.94
N TYR A 288 26.93 1.41 -1.81
CA TYR A 288 27.50 0.80 -0.60
C TYR A 288 28.94 1.27 -0.31
N TYR A 289 29.74 1.57 -1.34
CA TYR A 289 31.11 2.04 -1.16
C TYR A 289 31.15 3.42 -0.48
N HIS A 290 30.27 4.34 -0.89
CA HIS A 290 30.11 5.65 -0.28
C HIS A 290 29.50 5.55 1.11
N LEU A 291 28.54 4.65 1.32
CA LEU A 291 27.97 4.37 2.64
C LEU A 291 29.06 3.93 3.64
N ILE A 292 29.95 3.02 3.23
CA ILE A 292 31.09 2.56 4.06
C ILE A 292 32.01 3.72 4.43
N LYS A 293 32.35 4.58 3.46
CA LYS A 293 33.20 5.75 3.71
C LYS A 293 32.55 6.71 4.71
N ALA A 294 31.26 6.97 4.56
CA ALA A 294 30.53 7.88 5.44
C ALA A 294 30.45 7.32 6.87
N ALA A 295 30.11 6.05 7.04
CA ALA A 295 30.11 5.39 8.35
C ALA A 295 31.47 5.54 9.06
N HIS A 296 32.58 5.23 8.38
CA HIS A 296 33.93 5.40 8.93
C HIS A 296 34.29 6.87 9.25
N LEU A 297 33.80 7.84 8.46
CA LEU A 297 34.01 9.26 8.72
C LEU A 297 33.39 9.71 10.04
N TYR A 298 32.22 9.16 10.37
CA TYR A 298 31.47 9.41 11.60
C TYR A 298 31.83 8.44 12.75
N GLY A 299 32.84 7.58 12.57
CA GLY A 299 33.34 6.68 13.61
C GLY A 299 32.55 5.38 13.78
N ILE A 300 31.52 5.16 12.97
CA ILE A 300 30.69 3.94 12.96
C ILE A 300 31.49 2.81 12.30
N GLU A 301 31.59 1.67 12.97
CA GLU A 301 32.25 0.48 12.45
C GLU A 301 31.36 -0.20 11.41
N VAL A 302 31.85 -0.35 10.17
CA VAL A 302 31.17 -1.23 9.23
C VAL A 302 31.61 -2.67 9.44
N ARG A 303 30.65 -3.56 9.67
CA ARG A 303 30.88 -5.00 9.76
C ARG A 303 30.21 -5.75 8.62
N PRO A 304 30.86 -6.80 8.09
CA PRO A 304 30.20 -7.78 7.24
C PRO A 304 29.03 -8.43 7.96
N PHE A 305 27.94 -8.71 7.23
CA PHE A 305 26.84 -9.53 7.74
C PHE A 305 26.93 -10.99 7.25
N SER A 306 27.61 -11.22 6.13
CA SER A 306 27.74 -12.54 5.51
C SER A 306 29.17 -13.09 5.62
N SER A 307 29.33 -14.40 5.49
CA SER A 307 30.60 -15.03 5.12
C SER A 307 30.58 -15.41 3.65
N SER A 308 31.71 -15.83 3.09
CA SER A 308 31.73 -16.41 1.74
C SER A 308 30.85 -17.66 1.60
N ILE A 309 30.53 -18.34 2.71
CA ILE A 309 29.72 -19.56 2.75
C ILE A 309 28.23 -19.22 2.88
N SER A 310 27.86 -18.19 3.65
CA SER A 310 26.45 -17.81 3.82
C SER A 310 25.92 -16.96 2.67
N TYR A 311 26.76 -16.15 2.03
CA TYR A 311 26.32 -15.24 0.97
C TYR A 311 25.78 -15.99 -0.26
N PRO A 312 24.65 -15.56 -0.85
CA PRO A 312 24.02 -16.24 -1.99
C PRO A 312 24.68 -15.84 -3.32
N PHE A 313 25.87 -16.37 -3.58
CA PHE A 313 26.54 -16.17 -4.87
C PHE A 313 25.80 -16.87 -6.02
N LEU A 314 25.68 -16.18 -7.16
CA LEU A 314 25.03 -16.72 -8.36
C LEU A 314 25.70 -18.02 -8.80
N GLY A 315 24.88 -19.03 -9.07
CA GLY A 315 25.34 -20.34 -9.54
C GLY A 315 25.84 -21.27 -8.44
N HIS A 316 25.88 -20.87 -7.16
CA HIS A 316 26.33 -21.71 -6.04
C HIS A 316 25.16 -22.28 -5.20
N SER A 317 24.25 -23.01 -5.86
CA SER A 317 23.18 -23.72 -5.17
C SER A 317 23.73 -24.89 -4.34
N VAL A 318 23.03 -25.22 -3.25
CA VAL A 318 23.34 -26.38 -2.40
C VAL A 318 22.50 -27.55 -2.89
N LEU A 319 23.11 -28.68 -3.23
CA LEU A 319 22.40 -29.83 -3.81
C LEU A 319 21.33 -30.40 -2.86
N ALA A 320 21.65 -30.53 -1.58
CA ALA A 320 20.71 -30.97 -0.55
C ALA A 320 19.51 -30.02 -0.33
N ALA A 321 19.56 -28.82 -0.91
CA ALA A 321 18.53 -27.80 -0.80
C ALA A 321 17.70 -27.64 -2.10
N ALA A 322 17.80 -28.58 -3.05
CA ALA A 322 17.12 -28.49 -4.34
C ALA A 322 15.60 -28.26 -4.23
N ASP A 323 14.97 -28.85 -3.20
CA ASP A 323 13.53 -28.75 -2.93
C ASP A 323 13.17 -27.71 -1.86
N ASP A 324 14.14 -26.93 -1.36
CA ASP A 324 13.91 -25.88 -0.36
C ASP A 324 14.14 -24.48 -0.97
N PRO A 325 13.10 -23.82 -1.50
CA PRO A 325 13.24 -22.49 -2.11
C PRO A 325 13.70 -21.41 -1.12
N ALA A 326 13.56 -21.65 0.20
CA ALA A 326 13.98 -20.72 1.25
C ALA A 326 15.41 -20.97 1.76
N ALA A 327 16.14 -21.93 1.21
CA ALA A 327 17.44 -22.35 1.73
C ALA A 327 18.48 -21.22 1.82
N ALA A 328 18.61 -20.41 0.76
CA ALA A 328 19.56 -19.30 0.74
C ALA A 328 19.25 -18.26 1.84
N MET A 329 17.96 -17.96 2.05
CA MET A 329 17.49 -17.06 3.09
C MET A 329 17.76 -17.64 4.49
N LYS A 330 17.46 -18.93 4.71
CA LYS A 330 17.76 -19.62 5.97
C LYS A 330 19.26 -19.57 6.30
N MET A 331 20.12 -19.89 5.33
CA MET A 331 21.58 -19.87 5.52
C MET A 331 22.08 -18.46 5.88
N SER A 332 21.63 -17.43 5.17
CA SER A 332 22.00 -16.04 5.43
C SER A 332 21.51 -15.55 6.80
N ASN A 333 20.23 -15.74 7.12
CA ASN A 333 19.64 -15.28 8.38
C ASN A 333 20.22 -16.04 9.58
N PHE A 334 20.44 -17.34 9.46
CA PHE A 334 21.07 -18.14 10.51
C PHE A 334 22.50 -17.66 10.83
N PHE A 335 23.34 -17.48 9.81
CA PHE A 335 24.69 -16.98 9.99
C PHE A 335 24.68 -15.55 10.55
N GLY A 336 23.89 -14.65 9.95
CA GLY A 336 23.80 -13.25 10.36
C GLY A 336 23.28 -13.09 11.79
N HIS A 337 22.29 -13.89 12.20
CA HIS A 337 21.81 -13.91 13.57
C HIS A 337 22.90 -14.37 14.55
N ARG A 338 23.63 -15.46 14.24
CA ARG A 338 24.77 -15.90 15.07
C ARG A 338 25.87 -14.83 15.15
N LEU A 339 26.16 -14.16 14.04
CA LEU A 339 27.18 -13.12 13.98
C LEU A 339 26.81 -11.92 14.86
N ILE A 340 25.60 -11.38 14.71
CA ILE A 340 25.14 -10.23 15.52
C ILE A 340 25.10 -10.61 17.01
N SER A 341 24.60 -11.81 17.34
CA SER A 341 24.51 -12.28 18.72
C SER A 341 25.88 -12.54 19.36
N HIS A 342 26.89 -12.88 18.54
CA HIS A 342 28.28 -12.99 18.98
C HIS A 342 28.92 -11.61 19.16
N ASP A 343 28.63 -10.67 18.27
CA ASP A 343 29.24 -9.34 18.25
C ASP A 343 28.65 -8.37 19.30
N ILE A 344 27.39 -8.58 19.66
CA ILE A 344 26.63 -7.76 20.62
C ILE A 344 26.23 -8.67 21.79
N GLU A 345 26.96 -8.55 22.90
CA GLU A 345 26.61 -9.27 24.13
C GLU A 345 25.18 -8.89 24.59
N PRO A 346 24.36 -9.83 25.07
CA PRO A 346 22.96 -9.55 25.45
C PRO A 346 22.76 -8.43 26.48
N ALA A 347 23.76 -8.17 27.35
CA ALA A 347 23.73 -7.09 28.34
C ALA A 347 24.30 -5.75 27.83
N SER A 348 24.73 -5.71 26.57
CA SER A 348 25.41 -4.57 25.99
C SER A 348 24.46 -3.44 25.62
N ALA A 349 24.82 -2.20 25.96
CA ALA A 349 24.14 -1.00 25.49
C ALA A 349 24.60 -0.57 24.08
N ARG A 350 25.39 -1.41 23.38
CA ARG A 350 25.91 -1.09 22.05
C ARG A 350 24.77 -1.03 21.04
N ARG A 351 24.60 0.13 20.42
CA ARG A 351 23.59 0.36 19.38
C ARG A 351 24.13 -0.04 18.01
N TRP A 352 23.28 -0.70 17.22
CA TRP A 352 23.66 -1.21 15.91
C TRP A 352 22.54 -1.00 14.88
N VAL A 353 22.96 -0.87 13.62
CA VAL A 353 22.08 -0.81 12.46
C VAL A 353 22.46 -1.92 11.50
N ALA A 354 21.49 -2.55 10.85
CA ALA A 354 21.72 -3.45 9.73
C ALA A 354 20.99 -2.95 8.48
N LEU A 355 21.66 -2.95 7.34
CA LEU A 355 21.07 -2.68 6.03
C LEU A 355 21.05 -4.00 5.23
N LEU A 356 19.86 -4.54 5.00
CA LEU A 356 19.64 -5.89 4.49
C LEU A 356 18.59 -5.91 3.37
N ASP A 357 18.73 -6.85 2.44
CA ASP A 357 17.66 -7.17 1.49
C ASP A 357 16.36 -7.47 2.24
N GLN A 358 15.24 -7.05 1.66
CA GLN A 358 13.89 -7.23 2.20
C GLN A 358 13.60 -8.65 2.71
N LYS A 359 14.10 -9.68 2.01
CA LYS A 359 13.87 -11.08 2.38
C LYS A 359 14.64 -11.50 3.63
N LEU A 360 15.74 -10.82 3.96
CA LEU A 360 16.55 -11.09 5.15
C LEU A 360 16.16 -10.19 6.32
N ALA A 361 15.68 -8.98 6.03
CA ALA A 361 15.35 -7.99 7.03
C ALA A 361 14.15 -8.39 7.92
N THR A 362 13.07 -8.88 7.31
CA THR A 362 11.80 -9.23 7.99
C THR A 362 11.29 -10.61 7.57
N THR A 363 10.27 -11.12 8.27
CA THR A 363 9.65 -12.41 7.95
C THR A 363 9.20 -12.49 6.48
N HIS A 364 9.69 -13.50 5.76
CA HIS A 364 9.34 -13.78 4.37
C HIS A 364 9.12 -15.28 4.20
N ASP A 365 8.03 -15.67 3.52
CA ASP A 365 7.65 -17.08 3.32
C ASP A 365 7.76 -17.95 4.59
N GLN A 366 7.23 -17.43 5.70
CA GLN A 366 7.24 -18.05 7.06
C GLN A 366 8.63 -18.20 7.71
N VAL A 367 9.71 -17.74 7.08
CA VAL A 367 11.05 -17.73 7.68
C VAL A 367 11.26 -16.38 8.38
N PRO A 368 11.54 -16.35 9.70
CA PRO A 368 11.84 -15.12 10.42
C PRO A 368 13.06 -14.39 9.84
N GLY A 369 12.94 -13.06 9.70
CA GLY A 369 14.03 -12.17 9.32
C GLY A 369 14.87 -11.74 10.52
N ILE A 370 15.94 -10.99 10.27
CA ILE A 370 16.85 -10.50 11.32
C ILE A 370 16.14 -9.60 12.32
N ALA A 371 15.17 -8.79 11.89
CA ALA A 371 14.38 -7.97 12.80
C ALA A 371 13.66 -8.82 13.84
N GLU A 372 12.94 -9.88 13.41
CA GLU A 372 12.29 -10.80 14.33
C GLU A 372 13.27 -11.61 15.16
N MET A 373 14.34 -12.12 14.54
CA MET A 373 15.32 -12.97 15.25
C MET A 373 16.10 -12.22 16.33
N GLN A 374 16.28 -10.90 16.17
CA GLN A 374 16.98 -10.04 17.14
C GLN A 374 16.03 -9.24 18.04
N GLY A 375 14.71 -9.31 17.82
CA GLY A 375 13.75 -8.42 18.50
C GLY A 375 14.03 -6.93 18.22
N ALA A 376 14.44 -6.61 16.99
CA ALA A 376 14.79 -5.26 16.57
C ALA A 376 13.65 -4.60 15.79
N VAL A 377 13.65 -3.26 15.77
CA VAL A 377 12.69 -2.48 14.97
C VAL A 377 13.10 -2.53 13.50
N SER A 378 12.13 -2.66 12.62
CA SER A 378 12.31 -2.77 11.17
C SER A 378 11.74 -1.56 10.42
N VAL A 379 12.51 -1.06 9.45
CA VAL A 379 12.13 0.07 8.59
C VAL A 379 12.32 -0.32 7.13
N HIS A 380 11.26 -0.33 6.34
CA HIS A 380 11.34 -0.55 4.89
C HIS A 380 11.61 0.76 4.16
N VAL A 381 12.65 0.81 3.31
CA VAL A 381 12.90 1.97 2.46
C VAL A 381 12.42 1.73 1.03
N LYS A 382 11.60 2.64 0.52
CA LYS A 382 11.02 2.60 -0.82
C LYS A 382 11.51 3.78 -1.66
N ASP A 383 12.05 3.50 -2.84
CA ASP A 383 12.48 4.53 -3.79
C ASP A 383 11.26 5.23 -4.41
N ILE A 384 11.23 6.56 -4.34
CA ILE A 384 10.26 7.40 -5.06
C ILE A 384 11.00 8.36 -6.00
N PRO A 385 10.37 8.84 -7.09
CA PRO A 385 11.01 9.75 -8.02
C PRO A 385 11.55 11.03 -7.38
N ALA A 386 12.58 11.61 -8.00
CA ALA A 386 13.18 12.87 -7.56
C ALA A 386 12.12 13.98 -7.36
N GLY A 387 12.28 14.80 -6.32
CA GLY A 387 11.36 15.90 -6.02
C GLY A 387 10.03 15.51 -5.35
N ARG A 388 9.79 14.21 -5.12
CA ARG A 388 8.68 13.77 -4.25
C ARG A 388 9.06 13.96 -2.76
N PRO A 389 8.11 14.36 -1.90
CA PRO A 389 8.38 14.53 -0.47
C PRO A 389 8.63 13.19 0.21
N THR A 390 9.41 13.22 1.29
CA THR A 390 9.64 12.04 2.13
C THR A 390 8.36 11.70 2.88
N ARG A 391 7.99 10.42 2.91
CA ARG A 391 6.81 9.95 3.64
C ARG A 391 7.23 8.88 4.64
N ILE A 392 6.77 9.02 5.88
CA ILE A 392 7.02 8.06 6.95
C ILE A 392 5.67 7.46 7.36
N ARG A 393 5.59 6.14 7.47
CA ARG A 393 4.40 5.42 7.93
C ARG A 393 4.77 4.40 8.99
N GLN A 394 3.86 4.15 9.92
CA GLN A 394 3.93 3.03 10.85
C GLN A 394 3.19 1.85 10.22
N GLY A 395 3.77 0.66 10.27
CA GLY A 395 3.17 -0.57 9.76
C GLY A 395 1.97 -0.97 10.61
N ALA A 396 0.87 -1.34 9.96
CA ALA A 396 -0.31 -1.86 10.66
C ALA A 396 0.05 -3.23 11.29
N GLY A 397 0.02 -3.31 12.62
CA GLY A 397 0.24 -4.55 13.40
C GLY A 397 -0.88 -5.59 13.28
N GLY A 398 -1.75 -5.50 12.26
CA GLY A 398 -2.92 -6.35 12.07
C GLY A 398 -2.74 -7.42 10.98
N ALA A 399 -3.32 -8.59 11.21
CA ALA A 399 -3.34 -9.70 10.27
C ALA A 399 -4.24 -9.39 9.05
N HIS A 400 -3.70 -8.72 8.04
CA HIS A 400 -4.25 -8.74 6.68
C HIS A 400 -3.36 -9.62 5.79
N GLU A 401 -3.98 -10.49 4.99
CA GLU A 401 -3.35 -11.65 4.33
C GLU A 401 -2.56 -11.33 3.05
N HIS A 402 -2.45 -10.07 2.60
CA HIS A 402 -1.98 -9.78 1.23
C HIS A 402 -0.88 -8.71 1.05
N THR A 403 -0.16 -8.29 2.10
CA THR A 403 1.05 -7.45 1.92
C THR A 403 2.35 -8.26 2.08
N PRO A 404 3.27 -8.25 1.08
CA PRO A 404 4.50 -9.06 1.07
C PRO A 404 5.62 -8.54 2.00
N THR A 405 5.40 -7.45 2.75
CA THR A 405 6.36 -6.87 3.70
C THR A 405 5.68 -6.37 4.97
N ARG A 406 6.03 -6.95 6.12
CA ARG A 406 5.57 -6.53 7.45
C ARG A 406 6.73 -5.86 8.21
N CYS A 407 7.05 -4.62 7.87
CA CYS A 407 7.97 -3.79 8.66
C CYS A 407 7.22 -2.92 9.66
N ASP A 408 7.87 -2.56 10.77
CA ASP A 408 7.28 -1.69 11.81
C ASP A 408 7.10 -0.25 11.31
N PHE A 409 7.98 0.20 10.41
CA PHE A 409 7.82 1.46 9.69
C PHE A 409 8.15 1.30 8.20
N SER A 410 7.66 2.22 7.38
CA SER A 410 8.14 2.43 6.01
C SER A 410 8.51 3.89 5.76
N ILE A 411 9.56 4.10 4.98
CA ILE A 411 10.02 5.41 4.53
C ILE A 411 10.07 5.41 3.00
N ALA A 412 9.20 6.19 2.38
CA ALA A 412 9.30 6.51 0.96
C ALA A 412 10.27 7.69 0.80
N PHE A 413 11.40 7.47 0.12
CA PHE A 413 12.49 8.43 0.06
C PHE A 413 12.98 8.66 -1.37
N ALA A 414 13.25 9.91 -1.71
CA ALA A 414 13.53 10.30 -3.10
C ALA A 414 14.86 9.72 -3.61
N ASP A 415 14.77 9.03 -4.75
CA ASP A 415 15.87 8.62 -5.61
C ASP A 415 16.11 9.69 -6.68
N PRO A 416 17.26 10.40 -6.65
CA PRO A 416 17.59 11.44 -7.63
C PRO A 416 17.80 10.90 -9.05
N THR A 417 18.00 9.59 -9.22
CA THR A 417 18.19 8.93 -10.52
C THR A 417 16.87 8.53 -11.19
N LEU A 418 15.77 8.48 -10.44
CA LEU A 418 14.44 8.19 -10.97
C LEU A 418 13.77 9.47 -11.50
N PRO A 419 13.43 9.52 -12.80
CA PRO A 419 12.82 10.70 -13.39
C PRO A 419 11.41 10.91 -12.82
N ALA A 420 11.12 12.15 -12.42
CA ALA A 420 9.79 12.55 -11.98
C ALA A 420 8.84 12.56 -13.18
N LYS A 421 7.87 11.64 -13.22
CA LYS A 421 6.71 11.81 -14.09
C LYS A 421 5.87 12.98 -13.56
N PRO A 422 5.51 13.98 -14.39
CA PRO A 422 4.60 15.03 -13.96
C PRO A 422 3.27 14.39 -13.58
N LEU A 423 2.79 14.70 -12.38
CA LEU A 423 1.45 14.31 -11.99
C LEU A 423 0.43 15.04 -12.87
N PRO A 424 -0.70 14.41 -13.19
CA PRO A 424 -1.80 15.11 -13.84
C PRO A 424 -2.21 16.36 -13.04
N PRO A 425 -2.88 17.34 -13.67
CA PRO A 425 -3.48 18.44 -12.93
C PRO A 425 -4.59 17.91 -12.00
N ALA A 426 -4.80 18.59 -10.87
CA ALA A 426 -5.93 18.30 -10.00
C ALA A 426 -7.24 18.62 -10.73
N THR A 427 -8.21 17.72 -10.64
CA THR A 427 -9.56 17.86 -11.17
C THR A 427 -10.45 18.68 -10.23
N ALA A 428 -11.66 19.04 -10.68
CA ALA A 428 -12.65 19.71 -9.81
C ALA A 428 -13.02 18.84 -8.60
N LEU A 429 -13.15 17.52 -8.82
CA LEU A 429 -13.38 16.53 -7.77
C LEU A 429 -12.26 16.53 -6.72
N ASP A 430 -11.01 16.52 -7.18
CA ASP A 430 -9.84 16.54 -6.28
C ASP A 430 -9.86 17.80 -5.40
N ASN A 431 -10.13 18.97 -5.99
CA ASN A 431 -10.20 20.24 -5.25
C ASN A 431 -11.35 20.26 -4.22
N LEU A 432 -12.49 19.65 -4.51
CA LEU A 432 -13.59 19.53 -3.54
C LEU A 432 -13.22 18.61 -2.38
N LEU A 433 -12.67 17.43 -2.65
CA LEU A 433 -12.27 16.48 -1.60
C LEU A 433 -11.16 17.05 -0.71
N ILE A 434 -10.20 17.76 -1.28
CA ILE A 434 -9.17 18.48 -0.52
C ILE A 434 -9.81 19.46 0.47
N ARG A 435 -10.84 20.19 0.03
CA ARG A 435 -11.56 21.14 0.88
C ARG A 435 -12.40 20.45 1.95
N GLU A 436 -12.97 19.30 1.64
CA GLU A 436 -13.82 18.53 2.55
C GLU A 436 -13.04 17.82 3.66
N LEU A 437 -11.89 17.23 3.34
CA LEU A 437 -11.20 16.36 4.28
C LEU A 437 -10.26 17.10 5.25
N GLY A 438 -9.73 18.28 4.88
CA GLY A 438 -8.57 18.88 5.57
C GLY A 438 -7.35 17.95 5.52
N ASP A 439 -6.09 18.28 5.73
CA ASP A 439 -5.33 19.45 6.16
C ASP A 439 -4.65 20.10 4.94
N PRO A 440 -4.91 21.38 4.61
CA PRO A 440 -4.28 22.08 3.50
C PRO A 440 -2.74 22.10 3.57
N ALA A 441 -2.14 21.92 4.76
CA ALA A 441 -0.69 21.87 4.93
C ALA A 441 -0.08 20.57 4.40
N ALA A 442 -0.77 19.43 4.52
CA ALA A 442 -0.34 18.15 3.94
C ALA A 442 -0.31 18.19 2.39
N VAL A 443 -1.16 19.02 1.79
CA VAL A 443 -1.17 19.31 0.34
C VAL A 443 -0.02 20.24 -0.07
N ALA A 444 0.33 21.20 0.81
CA ALA A 444 1.46 22.11 0.61
C ALA A 444 2.82 21.41 0.75
N GLU A 445 2.91 20.32 1.51
CA GLU A 445 4.11 19.49 1.69
C GLU A 445 4.45 18.57 0.49
N GLY A 446 3.74 18.71 -0.65
CA GLY A 446 4.19 18.18 -1.94
C GLY A 446 3.39 16.97 -2.47
N GLU A 447 2.28 16.60 -1.85
CA GLU A 447 1.37 15.60 -2.41
C GLU A 447 0.33 16.24 -3.33
N ARG A 448 0.47 16.08 -4.65
CA ARG A 448 -0.66 16.43 -5.54
C ARG A 448 -1.71 15.31 -5.47
N TRP A 449 -2.95 15.70 -5.19
CA TRP A 449 -4.15 14.86 -5.17
C TRP A 449 -4.68 14.58 -6.56
N ALA A 450 -3.80 14.38 -7.54
CA ALA A 450 -4.19 14.21 -8.93
C ALA A 450 -3.97 12.77 -9.39
N GLY A 451 -4.80 12.32 -10.33
CA GLY A 451 -4.81 10.96 -10.86
C GLY A 451 -5.82 10.06 -10.16
N GLU A 452 -5.66 8.75 -10.31
CA GLU A 452 -6.51 7.75 -9.66
C GLU A 452 -5.96 7.39 -8.28
N TYR A 453 -6.80 7.48 -7.26
CA TYR A 453 -6.51 7.15 -5.87
C TYR A 453 -7.83 6.96 -5.09
N GLY A 454 -7.72 6.40 -3.90
CA GLY A 454 -8.84 6.28 -2.97
C GLY A 454 -8.43 6.56 -1.53
N PHE A 455 -9.26 6.10 -0.60
CA PHE A 455 -9.19 6.43 0.81
C PHE A 455 -9.45 5.20 1.69
N VAL A 456 -8.86 5.17 2.87
CA VAL A 456 -9.12 4.19 3.93
C VAL A 456 -9.39 4.94 5.23
N LEU A 457 -10.25 4.39 6.08
CA LEU A 457 -10.46 4.92 7.42
C LEU A 457 -9.33 4.45 8.34
N ASP A 458 -8.80 5.37 9.13
CA ASP A 458 -7.89 5.04 10.24
C ASP A 458 -8.67 4.64 11.50
N GLU A 459 -7.93 4.32 12.58
CA GLU A 459 -8.52 3.94 13.88
C GLU A 459 -9.30 5.09 14.56
N ASN A 460 -9.16 6.33 14.08
CA ASN A 460 -9.82 7.52 14.59
C ASN A 460 -10.95 8.00 13.66
N ASP A 461 -11.45 7.13 12.76
CA ASP A 461 -12.47 7.45 11.76
C ASP A 461 -12.12 8.62 10.82
N THR A 462 -10.83 8.81 10.55
CA THR A 462 -10.34 9.83 9.62
C THR A 462 -10.00 9.19 8.27
N TRP A 463 -10.48 9.80 7.19
CA TRP A 463 -10.14 9.36 5.83
C TRP A 463 -8.70 9.68 5.49
N LEU A 464 -7.90 8.64 5.26
CA LEU A 464 -6.52 8.74 4.79
C LEU A 464 -6.43 8.31 3.34
N ARG A 465 -5.68 9.06 2.53
CA ARG A 465 -5.44 8.70 1.14
C ARG A 465 -4.65 7.39 1.04
N VAL A 466 -5.08 6.52 0.15
CA VAL A 466 -4.36 5.29 -0.24
C VAL A 466 -3.21 5.67 -1.18
N ASP A 467 -2.02 5.13 -0.94
CA ASP A 467 -0.87 5.35 -1.81
C ASP A 467 -1.15 4.79 -3.21
N PRO A 468 -0.68 5.43 -4.30
CA PRO A 468 -0.89 4.93 -5.66
C PRO A 468 -0.47 3.47 -5.86
N ASP A 469 0.54 2.98 -5.13
CA ASP A 469 0.98 1.58 -5.27
C ASP A 469 0.09 0.60 -4.49
N ASP A 470 -0.64 1.08 -3.48
CA ASP A 470 -1.66 0.31 -2.73
C ASP A 470 -3.05 0.43 -3.39
N TRP A 471 -3.20 1.35 -4.35
CA TRP A 471 -4.42 1.58 -5.12
C TRP A 471 -4.37 0.83 -6.45
N SER A 472 -4.99 -0.35 -6.50
CA SER A 472 -5.20 -1.05 -7.76
C SER A 472 -6.22 -0.29 -8.62
N VAL A 473 -5.73 0.36 -9.68
CA VAL A 473 -6.54 1.12 -10.65
C VAL A 473 -7.43 0.19 -11.49
N ASP A 474 -6.89 -0.95 -11.90
CA ASP A 474 -7.60 -1.91 -12.75
C ASP A 474 -8.26 -3.02 -11.93
N ARG A 475 -9.58 -2.91 -11.73
CA ARG A 475 -10.42 -4.03 -11.28
C ARG A 475 -11.58 -4.23 -12.25
N PRO A 476 -11.46 -5.17 -13.20
CA PRO A 476 -12.60 -5.52 -14.05
C PRO A 476 -13.72 -6.11 -13.18
N MET A 477 -14.97 -5.81 -13.54
CA MET A 477 -16.13 -6.39 -12.86
C MET A 477 -16.07 -7.91 -12.91
N THR A 478 -16.34 -8.56 -11.79
CA THR A 478 -16.46 -10.02 -11.70
C THR A 478 -17.68 -10.50 -12.51
N ALA A 479 -17.71 -11.78 -12.87
CA ALA A 479 -18.86 -12.36 -13.58
C ALA A 479 -20.18 -12.19 -12.79
N ILE A 480 -20.12 -12.23 -11.46
CA ILE A 480 -21.28 -11.99 -10.59
C ILE A 480 -21.72 -10.54 -10.71
N GLN A 481 -20.81 -9.58 -10.59
CA GLN A 481 -21.12 -8.15 -10.73
C GLN A 481 -21.74 -7.84 -12.10
N GLN A 482 -21.17 -8.40 -13.17
CA GLN A 482 -21.73 -8.27 -14.53
C GLN A 482 -23.13 -8.90 -14.64
N SER A 483 -23.36 -10.05 -13.99
CA SER A 483 -24.67 -10.70 -14.02
C SER A 483 -25.75 -9.89 -13.31
N LEU A 484 -25.38 -8.92 -12.46
CA LEU A 484 -26.30 -8.11 -11.67
C LEU A 484 -26.63 -6.74 -12.30
N THR A 485 -26.01 -6.37 -13.42
CA THR A 485 -26.31 -5.11 -14.12
C THR A 485 -27.58 -5.22 -14.97
N ASP A 486 -28.40 -4.16 -15.01
CA ASP A 486 -29.57 -4.01 -15.86
C ASP A 486 -29.30 -3.03 -17.01
N ALA A 487 -28.59 -3.53 -18.03
CA ALA A 487 -28.26 -2.78 -19.25
C ALA A 487 -29.48 -2.23 -20.03
N THR A 488 -30.71 -2.55 -19.63
CA THR A 488 -31.93 -1.97 -20.21
C THR A 488 -32.12 -0.51 -19.79
N TYR A 489 -31.69 -0.15 -18.58
CA TYR A 489 -31.96 1.17 -17.97
C TYR A 489 -30.74 1.81 -17.32
N GLU A 490 -29.67 1.04 -17.08
CA GLU A 490 -28.42 1.55 -16.53
C GLU A 490 -27.51 2.11 -17.62
N MET A 491 -26.80 3.19 -17.29
CA MET A 491 -25.76 3.73 -18.14
C MET A 491 -24.58 2.74 -18.29
N PRO A 492 -23.96 2.62 -19.49
CA PRO A 492 -22.81 1.73 -19.68
C PRO A 492 -21.63 2.13 -18.80
N LEU A 493 -20.86 1.15 -18.29
CA LEU A 493 -19.77 1.36 -17.34
C LEU A 493 -18.71 2.33 -17.87
N GLU A 494 -18.40 2.27 -19.17
CA GLU A 494 -17.44 3.15 -19.83
C GLU A 494 -17.85 4.63 -19.81
N THR A 495 -19.15 4.91 -19.65
CA THR A 495 -19.67 6.29 -19.59
C THR A 495 -19.67 6.86 -18.17
N ARG A 496 -19.34 6.06 -17.16
CA ARG A 496 -19.47 6.39 -15.74
C ARG A 496 -18.76 7.67 -15.32
N ALA A 497 -17.51 7.87 -15.77
CA ALA A 497 -16.74 9.08 -15.43
C ALA A 497 -17.39 10.34 -16.01
N THR A 498 -17.81 10.26 -17.27
CA THR A 498 -18.46 11.35 -18.01
C THR A 498 -19.85 11.66 -17.43
N LEU A 499 -20.61 10.63 -17.05
CA LEU A 499 -21.89 10.77 -16.36
C LEU A 499 -21.74 11.41 -14.98
N HIS A 500 -20.74 11.01 -14.21
CA HIS A 500 -20.42 11.62 -12.91
C HIS A 500 -20.10 13.11 -13.06
N ASN A 501 -19.32 13.48 -14.10
CA ASN A 501 -19.04 14.87 -14.44
C ASN A 501 -20.33 15.65 -14.76
N LEU A 502 -21.19 15.09 -15.60
CA LEU A 502 -22.47 15.69 -15.97
C LEU A 502 -23.41 15.88 -14.76
N ALA A 503 -23.43 14.92 -13.84
CA ALA A 503 -24.31 14.95 -12.67
C ALA A 503 -23.84 15.95 -11.60
N ASN A 504 -22.53 16.04 -11.35
CA ASN A 504 -21.98 16.73 -10.19
C ASN A 504 -21.26 18.05 -10.48
N PHE A 505 -20.68 18.21 -11.69
CA PHE A 505 -19.78 19.32 -12.00
C PHE A 505 -20.27 20.20 -13.14
N GLU A 506 -21.02 19.65 -14.10
CA GLU A 506 -21.62 20.44 -15.18
C GLU A 506 -22.95 21.07 -14.75
N LYS A 507 -23.00 22.40 -14.81
CA LYS A 507 -24.25 23.12 -14.56
C LYS A 507 -25.28 22.71 -15.60
N LYS A 508 -26.37 22.08 -15.15
CA LYS A 508 -27.45 21.57 -16.02
C LYS A 508 -27.00 20.42 -16.95
N GLY A 509 -25.99 19.65 -16.55
CA GLY A 509 -25.45 18.52 -17.32
C GLY A 509 -26.51 17.54 -17.81
N LEU A 510 -27.41 17.12 -16.93
CA LEU A 510 -28.48 16.16 -17.24
C LEU A 510 -29.83 16.81 -17.58
N ASP A 511 -29.88 18.13 -17.75
CA ASP A 511 -31.10 18.87 -18.06
C ASP A 511 -31.28 18.99 -19.58
N MET A 512 -32.23 18.22 -20.14
CA MET A 512 -32.42 18.07 -21.59
C MET A 512 -32.83 19.35 -22.34
N GLU A 513 -33.13 20.44 -21.62
CA GLU A 513 -33.42 21.76 -22.21
C GLU A 513 -32.17 22.53 -22.68
N TYR A 514 -30.98 22.08 -22.30
CA TYR A 514 -29.69 22.72 -22.63
C TYR A 514 -28.95 21.96 -23.75
N PHE A 515 -27.81 22.46 -24.21
CA PHE A 515 -26.96 21.74 -25.16
C PHE A 515 -25.48 21.88 -24.77
N PHE A 516 -24.67 20.88 -25.12
CA PHE A 516 -23.23 20.88 -24.93
C PHE A 516 -22.55 20.83 -26.30
N GLU A 517 -21.49 21.61 -26.49
CA GLU A 517 -20.69 21.56 -27.73
C GLU A 517 -19.73 20.36 -27.75
N ASP A 518 -19.39 19.83 -26.57
CA ASP A 518 -18.53 18.66 -26.43
C ASP A 518 -19.28 17.38 -26.84
N ILE A 519 -18.73 16.69 -27.84
CA ILE A 519 -19.35 15.51 -28.48
C ILE A 519 -19.47 14.35 -27.50
N GLU A 520 -18.50 14.18 -26.59
CA GLU A 520 -18.50 13.08 -25.62
C GLU A 520 -19.60 13.29 -24.57
N LEU A 521 -19.66 14.51 -24.02
CA LEU A 521 -20.71 14.90 -23.06
C LEU A 521 -22.10 14.76 -23.68
N ASP A 522 -22.29 15.23 -24.92
CA ASP A 522 -23.57 15.15 -25.61
C ASP A 522 -23.97 13.70 -25.92
N THR A 523 -23.02 12.85 -26.31
CA THR A 523 -23.28 11.42 -26.56
C THR A 523 -23.78 10.71 -25.31
N VAL A 524 -23.07 10.86 -24.19
CA VAL A 524 -23.47 10.24 -22.90
C VAL A 524 -24.83 10.75 -22.45
N ARG A 525 -25.08 12.05 -22.58
CA ARG A 525 -26.36 12.68 -22.24
C ARG A 525 -27.52 12.19 -23.11
N ASN A 526 -27.31 12.00 -24.41
CA ASN A 526 -28.31 11.44 -25.31
C ASN A 526 -28.64 9.98 -24.99
N THR A 527 -27.63 9.17 -24.63
CA THR A 527 -27.84 7.81 -24.11
C THR A 527 -28.66 7.82 -22.82
N PHE A 528 -28.31 8.71 -21.88
CA PHE A 528 -29.06 8.89 -20.63
C PHE A 528 -30.53 9.22 -20.89
N ASP A 529 -30.83 10.14 -21.81
CA ASP A 529 -32.21 10.52 -22.13
C ASP A 529 -33.01 9.38 -22.78
N LEU A 530 -32.36 8.58 -23.65
CA LEU A 530 -32.97 7.39 -24.24
C LEU A 530 -33.35 6.36 -23.17
N LEU A 531 -32.42 6.01 -22.28
CA LEU A 531 -32.67 5.04 -21.20
C LEU A 531 -33.74 5.54 -20.24
N ARG A 532 -33.73 6.84 -19.93
CA ARG A 532 -34.74 7.49 -19.08
C ARG A 532 -36.15 7.42 -19.68
N LYS A 533 -36.29 7.67 -20.99
CA LYS A 533 -37.58 7.53 -21.69
C LYS A 533 -38.09 6.08 -21.71
N ASN A 534 -37.19 5.13 -21.96
CA ASN A 534 -37.54 3.70 -21.93
C ASN A 534 -38.03 3.30 -20.52
N LEU A 535 -37.30 3.70 -19.47
CA LEU A 535 -37.69 3.43 -18.10
C LEU A 535 -39.04 4.05 -17.75
N GLN A 536 -39.28 5.31 -18.13
CA GLN A 536 -40.56 6.00 -17.89
C GLN A 536 -41.73 5.23 -18.53
N GLN A 537 -41.57 4.79 -19.79
CA GLN A 537 -42.60 4.08 -20.52
C GLN A 537 -42.94 2.72 -19.90
N ASP A 538 -41.92 1.96 -19.49
CA ASP A 538 -42.13 0.64 -18.91
C ASP A 538 -42.66 0.72 -17.46
N ALA A 539 -42.14 1.68 -16.69
CA ALA A 539 -42.54 1.91 -15.30
C ALA A 539 -44.00 2.36 -15.17
N ALA A 540 -44.59 2.98 -16.18
CA ALA A 540 -46.00 3.39 -16.17
C ALA A 540 -46.97 2.23 -15.91
N ARG A 541 -46.56 0.98 -16.19
CA ARG A 541 -47.37 -0.23 -15.99
C ARG A 541 -47.22 -0.83 -14.59
N ILE A 542 -46.38 -0.27 -13.72
CA ILE A 542 -46.12 -0.85 -12.39
C ILE A 542 -47.38 -0.90 -11.51
N SER A 543 -48.31 0.04 -11.70
CA SER A 543 -49.57 0.09 -10.96
C SER A 543 -50.48 -1.11 -11.21
N SER A 544 -50.27 -1.85 -12.30
CA SER A 544 -50.97 -3.10 -12.61
C SER A 544 -50.08 -4.34 -12.48
N ALA A 545 -48.92 -4.21 -11.83
CA ALA A 545 -48.02 -5.34 -11.60
C ALA A 545 -48.66 -6.40 -10.70
N GLN A 546 -48.41 -7.68 -11.01
CA GLN A 546 -48.80 -8.77 -10.14
C GLN A 546 -47.89 -8.77 -8.90
N LEU A 547 -48.49 -8.60 -7.72
CA LEU A 547 -47.77 -8.52 -6.46
C LEU A 547 -47.61 -9.90 -5.81
N PRO A 548 -46.48 -10.17 -5.14
CA PRO A 548 -46.32 -11.36 -4.32
C PRO A 548 -47.27 -11.36 -3.10
N PRO A 549 -47.52 -12.52 -2.48
CA PRO A 549 -48.28 -12.60 -1.24
C PRO A 549 -47.64 -11.77 -0.13
N ARG A 550 -48.48 -11.04 0.63
CA ARG A 550 -48.02 -10.25 1.78
C ARG A 550 -47.78 -11.13 3.01
N PRO A 551 -46.74 -10.85 3.81
CA PRO A 551 -46.50 -11.56 5.06
C PRO A 551 -47.58 -11.23 6.09
N THR A 552 -47.83 -12.15 7.02
CA THR A 552 -48.77 -11.91 8.12
C THR A 552 -48.12 -10.97 9.13
N LEU A 553 -48.74 -9.81 9.37
CA LEU A 553 -48.25 -8.80 10.30
C LEU A 553 -48.37 -9.29 11.75
N PRO A 554 -47.25 -9.45 12.50
CA PRO A 554 -47.29 -9.90 13.89
C PRO A 554 -47.81 -8.82 14.85
N ALA A 555 -48.47 -9.21 15.95
CA ALA A 555 -48.80 -8.24 16.99
C ALA A 555 -47.53 -7.75 17.70
N ILE A 556 -47.30 -6.43 17.68
CA ILE A 556 -46.14 -5.79 18.32
C ILE A 556 -46.58 -5.06 19.59
N ALA A 557 -45.86 -5.28 20.69
CA ALA A 557 -46.05 -4.53 21.92
C ALA A 557 -45.57 -3.07 21.71
N PRO A 558 -46.36 -2.04 22.07
CA PRO A 558 -45.98 -0.65 21.81
C PRO A 558 -44.61 -0.23 22.35
N GLN A 559 -44.21 -0.79 23.49
CA GLN A 559 -42.94 -0.49 24.17
C GLN A 559 -41.82 -1.49 23.84
N THR A 560 -41.90 -2.20 22.71
CA THR A 560 -40.81 -3.07 22.27
C THR A 560 -39.55 -2.27 21.97
N SER A 561 -38.38 -2.83 22.25
CA SER A 561 -37.12 -2.27 21.77
C SER A 561 -37.02 -2.42 20.24
N THR A 562 -36.20 -1.59 19.59
CA THR A 562 -35.90 -1.70 18.15
C THR A 562 -35.29 -3.05 17.79
N ALA A 563 -34.40 -3.57 18.64
CA ALA A 563 -33.87 -4.93 18.50
C ALA A 563 -34.98 -6.01 18.54
N GLY A 564 -35.85 -5.96 19.56
CA GLY A 564 -36.95 -6.92 19.70
C GLY A 564 -37.99 -6.80 18.57
N LEU A 565 -38.19 -5.60 18.03
CA LEU A 565 -38.99 -5.38 16.83
C LEU A 565 -38.39 -6.12 15.64
N LEU A 566 -37.12 -5.86 15.30
CA LEU A 566 -36.45 -6.45 14.15
C LEU A 566 -36.41 -7.98 14.23
N GLU A 567 -36.08 -8.54 15.41
CA GLU A 567 -36.13 -9.99 15.64
C GLU A 567 -37.51 -10.58 15.37
N THR A 568 -38.57 -9.89 15.81
CA THR A 568 -39.94 -10.34 15.59
C THR A 568 -40.27 -10.29 14.11
N LEU A 569 -39.99 -9.18 13.43
CA LEU A 569 -40.32 -9.02 12.00
C LEU A 569 -39.57 -10.03 11.11
N TYR A 570 -38.29 -10.32 11.39
CA TYR A 570 -37.51 -11.31 10.63
C TYR A 570 -37.90 -12.78 10.85
N ARG A 571 -38.83 -13.06 11.79
CA ARG A 571 -39.50 -14.38 11.87
C ARG A 571 -40.69 -14.49 10.91
N HIS A 572 -41.19 -13.37 10.40
CA HIS A 572 -42.39 -13.30 9.56
C HIS A 572 -42.13 -12.86 8.11
N ALA A 573 -41.01 -12.21 7.84
CA ALA A 573 -40.61 -11.77 6.51
C ALA A 573 -39.09 -11.87 6.31
N GLU A 574 -38.66 -12.10 5.07
CA GLU A 574 -37.24 -12.05 4.70
C GLU A 574 -36.77 -10.62 4.40
N GLY A 575 -37.69 -9.74 3.99
CA GLY A 575 -37.39 -8.36 3.60
C GLY A 575 -38.10 -7.32 4.47
N LEU A 576 -37.34 -6.36 4.98
CA LEU A 576 -37.86 -5.18 5.67
C LEU A 576 -37.55 -3.91 4.87
N VAL A 577 -38.50 -2.99 4.79
CA VAL A 577 -38.36 -1.71 4.10
C VAL A 577 -38.53 -0.58 5.10
N ILE A 578 -37.49 0.23 5.27
CA ILE A 578 -37.49 1.41 6.12
C ILE A 578 -37.84 2.61 5.26
N GLY A 579 -39.04 3.14 5.44
CA GLY A 579 -39.46 4.44 4.92
C GLY A 579 -38.95 5.56 5.81
N GLU A 580 -38.29 6.55 5.22
CA GLU A 580 -37.77 7.72 5.93
C GLU A 580 -38.09 9.06 5.25
N SER A 581 -37.98 10.13 6.04
CA SER A 581 -37.57 11.44 5.51
C SER A 581 -36.05 11.46 5.44
N HIS A 582 -35.44 11.97 4.36
CA HIS A 582 -33.99 11.85 4.19
C HIS A 582 -33.17 12.60 5.26
N ALA A 583 -33.72 13.69 5.80
CA ALA A 583 -33.15 14.44 6.93
C ALA A 583 -33.35 13.75 8.30
N SER A 584 -34.09 12.65 8.35
CA SER A 584 -34.37 11.88 9.58
C SER A 584 -33.10 11.26 10.12
N VAL A 585 -32.88 11.44 11.43
CA VAL A 585 -31.79 10.78 12.17
C VAL A 585 -32.23 9.39 12.62
N ALA A 586 -33.50 9.21 12.98
CA ALA A 586 -34.06 8.00 13.55
C ALA A 586 -33.89 6.76 12.66
N SER A 587 -34.09 6.89 11.36
CA SER A 587 -34.00 5.79 10.40
C SER A 587 -32.57 5.23 10.30
N LYS A 588 -31.58 6.12 10.18
CA LYS A 588 -30.16 5.77 10.14
C LYS A 588 -29.73 5.22 11.50
N LYS A 589 -30.16 5.85 12.59
CA LYS A 589 -29.96 5.36 13.97
C LYS A 589 -30.52 3.96 14.17
N LEU A 590 -31.75 3.69 13.70
CA LEU A 590 -32.39 2.38 13.79
C LEU A 590 -31.51 1.30 13.16
N ILE A 591 -31.00 1.55 11.96
CA ILE A 591 -30.18 0.56 11.25
C ILE A 591 -28.80 0.46 11.89
N ILE A 592 -28.08 1.59 12.05
CA ILE A 592 -26.70 1.64 12.58
C ILE A 592 -26.60 0.97 13.94
N ASP A 593 -27.47 1.32 14.89
CA ASP A 593 -27.43 0.75 16.25
C ASP A 593 -27.75 -0.75 16.27
N ASN A 594 -28.40 -1.28 15.21
CA ASN A 594 -28.79 -2.70 15.12
C ASN A 594 -27.98 -3.50 14.09
N LEU A 595 -26.95 -2.94 13.45
CA LEU A 595 -26.14 -3.67 12.45
C LEU A 595 -25.58 -5.01 12.96
N PRO A 596 -25.04 -5.12 14.20
CA PRO A 596 -24.61 -6.41 14.73
C PRO A 596 -25.76 -7.43 14.84
N LEU A 597 -26.95 -6.98 15.24
CA LEU A 597 -28.14 -7.82 15.33
C LEU A 597 -28.60 -8.26 13.92
N LEU A 598 -28.60 -7.35 12.94
CA LEU A 598 -28.97 -7.67 11.56
C LEU A 598 -28.07 -8.79 11.01
N SER A 599 -26.76 -8.69 11.23
CA SER A 599 -25.80 -9.74 10.88
C SER A 599 -26.12 -11.08 11.58
N GLN A 600 -26.41 -11.06 12.90
CA GLN A 600 -26.83 -12.24 13.66
C GLN A 600 -28.14 -12.86 13.16
N GLN A 601 -29.07 -12.05 12.63
CA GLN A 601 -30.32 -12.49 12.04
C GLN A 601 -30.15 -13.05 10.61
N ASN A 602 -28.90 -13.13 10.10
CA ASN A 602 -28.54 -13.50 8.74
C ASN A 602 -29.07 -12.52 7.67
N VAL A 603 -29.21 -11.25 8.01
CA VAL A 603 -29.45 -10.19 7.03
C VAL A 603 -28.14 -9.95 6.28
N LYS A 604 -28.14 -10.18 4.97
CA LYS A 604 -26.92 -10.10 4.15
C LYS A 604 -26.80 -8.80 3.36
N THR A 605 -27.91 -8.12 3.10
CA THR A 605 -27.94 -7.00 2.15
C THR A 605 -28.71 -5.82 2.70
N LEU A 606 -28.09 -4.64 2.57
CA LEU A 606 -28.69 -3.31 2.75
C LEU A 606 -28.91 -2.69 1.36
N TYR A 607 -30.17 -2.57 0.95
CA TYR A 607 -30.57 -1.86 -0.27
C TYR A 607 -30.79 -0.37 0.03
N MET A 608 -30.28 0.52 -0.81
CA MET A 608 -30.35 1.97 -0.55
C MET A 608 -30.83 2.78 -1.74
N GLU A 609 -31.88 3.60 -1.51
CA GLU A 609 -32.22 4.73 -2.39
C GLU A 609 -31.09 5.78 -2.39
N HIS A 610 -31.07 6.64 -3.42
CA HIS A 610 -30.07 7.68 -3.70
C HIS A 610 -28.70 7.16 -4.14
N LEU A 611 -28.39 5.90 -3.85
CA LEU A 611 -27.27 5.24 -4.48
C LEU A 611 -27.69 4.78 -5.88
N LEU A 612 -26.96 5.27 -6.89
CA LEU A 612 -27.16 4.99 -8.30
C LEU A 612 -26.27 3.82 -8.70
N SER A 613 -26.84 2.74 -9.23
CA SER A 613 -26.11 1.52 -9.55
C SER A 613 -25.05 1.74 -10.64
N ASP A 614 -25.37 2.57 -11.62
CA ASP A 614 -24.51 2.96 -12.73
C ASP A 614 -23.39 3.95 -12.35
N LEU A 615 -23.52 4.66 -11.22
CA LEU A 615 -22.47 5.54 -10.70
C LEU A 615 -21.73 5.01 -9.49
N HIS A 616 -22.33 4.19 -8.63
CA HIS A 616 -21.78 3.87 -7.30
C HIS A 616 -21.50 2.38 -7.09
N GLN A 617 -22.20 1.45 -7.75
CA GLN A 617 -22.16 0.02 -7.36
C GLN A 617 -20.75 -0.57 -7.45
N ALA A 618 -20.01 -0.27 -8.52
CA ALA A 618 -18.63 -0.76 -8.66
C ALA A 618 -17.69 -0.27 -7.55
N ASP A 619 -17.90 0.95 -7.03
CA ASP A 619 -17.11 1.47 -5.92
C ASP A 619 -17.59 0.93 -4.57
N LEU A 620 -18.89 0.68 -4.41
CA LEU A 620 -19.45 0.03 -3.22
C LEU A 620 -18.91 -1.40 -3.09
N ASP A 621 -18.86 -2.14 -4.19
CA ASP A 621 -18.31 -3.49 -4.23
C ASP A 621 -16.81 -3.49 -3.88
N ARG A 622 -16.05 -2.55 -4.45
CA ARG A 622 -14.64 -2.35 -4.08
C ARG A 622 -14.49 -2.04 -2.60
N PHE A 623 -15.32 -1.14 -2.08
CA PHE A 623 -15.27 -0.73 -0.69
C PHE A 623 -15.55 -1.94 0.21
N LEU A 624 -16.57 -2.74 -0.08
CA LEU A 624 -16.89 -3.98 0.64
C LEU A 624 -15.68 -4.93 0.67
N GLU A 625 -15.09 -5.21 -0.50
CA GLU A 625 -13.97 -6.16 -0.64
C GLU A 625 -12.66 -5.69 0.00
N THR A 626 -12.33 -4.40 -0.09
CA THR A 626 -10.98 -3.89 0.22
C THR A 626 -10.92 -2.96 1.42
N GLY A 627 -12.04 -2.35 1.79
CA GLY A 627 -12.08 -1.22 2.73
C GLY A 627 -11.57 0.09 2.15
N GLN A 628 -11.20 0.11 0.87
CA GLN A 628 -10.77 1.31 0.18
C GLN A 628 -11.98 1.97 -0.52
N MET A 629 -12.26 3.21 -0.18
CA MET A 629 -13.28 4.05 -0.80
C MET A 629 -12.68 4.85 -1.96
N SER A 630 -13.33 4.88 -3.12
CA SER A 630 -12.87 5.72 -4.25
C SER A 630 -13.11 7.21 -3.97
N LYS A 631 -12.42 8.07 -4.70
CA LYS A 631 -12.67 9.53 -4.67
C LYS A 631 -14.10 9.89 -5.09
N THR A 632 -14.65 9.23 -6.09
CA THR A 632 -16.03 9.45 -6.57
C THR A 632 -17.04 9.08 -5.49
N LEU A 633 -16.97 7.87 -4.95
CA LEU A 633 -17.91 7.42 -3.92
C LEU A 633 -17.82 8.27 -2.64
N LEU A 634 -16.61 8.60 -2.18
CA LEU A 634 -16.46 9.46 -1.01
C LEU A 634 -17.08 10.84 -1.25
N HIS A 635 -16.86 11.43 -2.42
CA HIS A 635 -17.50 12.69 -2.79
C HIS A 635 -19.03 12.56 -2.82
N ASP A 636 -19.56 11.50 -3.41
CA ASP A 636 -20.99 11.28 -3.52
C ASP A 636 -21.63 11.08 -2.14
N MET A 637 -20.96 10.39 -1.21
CA MET A 637 -21.46 10.23 0.18
C MET A 637 -21.49 11.57 0.92
N LYS A 638 -20.41 12.37 0.82
CA LYS A 638 -20.36 13.71 1.43
C LYS A 638 -21.42 14.64 0.84
N THR A 639 -21.64 14.56 -0.47
CA THR A 639 -22.66 15.33 -1.17
C THR A 639 -24.06 14.92 -0.75
N LEU A 640 -24.31 13.61 -0.61
CA LEU A 640 -25.60 13.07 -0.18
C LEU A 640 -25.95 13.50 1.24
N ASP A 641 -25.02 13.34 2.18
CA ASP A 641 -25.21 13.72 3.59
C ASP A 641 -25.47 15.22 3.76
N ARG A 642 -24.74 16.05 3.02
CA ARG A 642 -24.94 17.50 2.99
C ARG A 642 -26.25 17.90 2.33
N GLY A 643 -26.56 17.30 1.19
CA GLY A 643 -27.73 17.63 0.37
C GLY A 643 -29.04 17.35 1.09
N HIS A 644 -29.08 16.33 1.95
CA HIS A 644 -30.24 16.01 2.76
C HIS A 644 -30.22 16.60 4.17
N HIS A 645 -29.20 17.38 4.52
CA HIS A 645 -29.03 17.95 5.86
C HIS A 645 -29.21 16.89 6.95
N THR A 646 -28.48 15.78 6.80
CA THR A 646 -28.45 14.69 7.76
C THR A 646 -27.88 15.15 9.11
N ASP A 647 -27.60 14.21 10.02
CA ASP A 647 -27.13 14.47 11.37
C ASP A 647 -25.93 15.47 11.42
N PRO A 648 -26.11 16.68 12.00
CA PRO A 648 -25.04 17.67 12.11
C PRO A 648 -23.83 17.21 12.93
N ASP A 649 -24.02 16.24 13.83
CA ASP A 649 -22.95 15.66 14.65
C ASP A 649 -22.15 14.60 13.89
N GLY A 650 -22.60 14.20 12.69
CA GLY A 650 -21.91 13.25 11.82
C GLY A 650 -21.93 11.80 12.31
N ILE A 651 -22.84 11.46 13.24
CA ILE A 651 -22.94 10.13 13.85
C ILE A 651 -23.86 9.24 13.02
N TYR A 652 -25.04 9.76 12.65
CA TYR A 652 -26.09 9.02 11.95
C TYR A 652 -26.30 9.56 10.54
N THR A 653 -25.33 9.29 9.66
CA THR A 653 -25.32 9.74 8.26
C THR A 653 -25.34 8.54 7.29
N PHE A 654 -25.58 8.78 5.99
CA PHE A 654 -25.49 7.74 4.97
C PHE A 654 -24.07 7.19 4.84
N GLU A 655 -23.05 8.04 4.94
CA GLU A 655 -21.64 7.61 4.96
C GLU A 655 -21.38 6.65 6.13
N ARG A 656 -21.82 7.01 7.34
CA ARG A 656 -21.65 6.16 8.53
C ARG A 656 -22.42 4.84 8.42
N LEU A 657 -23.59 4.87 7.78
CA LEU A 657 -24.39 3.67 7.55
C LEU A 657 -23.65 2.67 6.64
N ILE A 658 -23.07 3.10 5.52
CA ILE A 658 -22.35 2.17 4.62
C ILE A 658 -21.05 1.65 5.25
N ILE A 659 -20.36 2.48 6.05
CA ILE A 659 -19.17 2.08 6.81
C ILE A 659 -19.54 0.97 7.81
N GLY A 660 -20.58 1.20 8.62
CA GLY A 660 -21.04 0.24 9.60
C GLY A 660 -21.55 -1.06 8.96
N ALA A 661 -22.32 -0.96 7.87
CA ALA A 661 -22.82 -2.12 7.15
C ALA A 661 -21.68 -3.02 6.67
N ARG A 662 -20.65 -2.43 6.06
CA ARG A 662 -19.43 -3.15 5.67
C ARG A 662 -18.75 -3.82 6.86
N GLN A 663 -18.58 -3.12 7.98
CA GLN A 663 -17.91 -3.66 9.18
C GLN A 663 -18.63 -4.89 9.74
N GLN A 664 -19.94 -5.01 9.53
CA GLN A 664 -20.75 -6.17 9.93
C GLN A 664 -20.95 -7.21 8.82
N GLY A 665 -20.31 -7.01 7.66
CA GLY A 665 -20.36 -7.94 6.52
C GLY A 665 -21.64 -7.89 5.69
N LEU A 666 -22.41 -6.80 5.77
CA LEU A 666 -23.58 -6.59 4.91
C LEU A 666 -23.13 -6.01 3.56
N GLU A 667 -23.62 -6.59 2.47
CA GLU A 667 -23.52 -6.01 1.13
C GLU A 667 -24.37 -4.74 1.06
N ILE A 668 -23.80 -3.67 0.50
CA ILE A 668 -24.55 -2.44 0.19
C ILE A 668 -24.88 -2.45 -1.29
N ARG A 669 -26.17 -2.32 -1.61
CA ARG A 669 -26.64 -2.37 -2.99
C ARG A 669 -27.51 -1.17 -3.35
N ALA A 670 -27.09 -0.47 -4.39
CA ALA A 670 -27.83 0.62 -5.00
C ALA A 670 -29.12 0.08 -5.63
N ILE A 671 -30.24 0.77 -5.42
CA ILE A 671 -31.54 0.43 -6.01
C ILE A 671 -32.15 1.56 -6.85
N ASP A 672 -31.39 2.62 -7.09
CA ASP A 672 -31.69 3.65 -8.10
C ASP A 672 -30.66 3.57 -9.24
N CYS A 673 -30.94 4.22 -10.37
CA CYS A 673 -29.97 4.51 -11.43
C CYS A 673 -30.13 5.96 -11.90
N ALA A 674 -29.17 6.49 -12.67
CA ALA A 674 -29.25 7.87 -13.14
C ALA A 674 -30.60 8.18 -13.80
N SER A 675 -31.12 7.25 -14.61
CA SER A 675 -32.40 7.37 -15.32
C SER A 675 -33.64 7.43 -14.42
N SER A 676 -33.66 6.76 -13.26
CA SER A 676 -34.78 6.85 -12.31
C SER A 676 -34.68 8.08 -11.39
N TYR A 677 -33.46 8.59 -11.17
CA TYR A 677 -33.16 9.63 -10.19
C TYR A 677 -33.27 11.05 -10.76
N HIS A 678 -32.79 11.27 -12.00
CA HIS A 678 -32.73 12.60 -12.61
C HIS A 678 -33.89 12.87 -13.58
N LEU A 679 -35.02 13.33 -13.03
CA LEU A 679 -36.28 13.47 -13.79
C LEU A 679 -36.49 14.84 -14.45
N LYS A 680 -35.69 15.85 -14.09
CA LYS A 680 -35.87 17.20 -14.62
C LYS A 680 -35.90 17.22 -16.15
N GLY A 681 -36.92 17.86 -16.72
CA GLY A 681 -37.08 18.00 -18.16
C GLY A 681 -37.56 16.74 -18.87
N ILE A 682 -38.12 15.76 -18.14
CA ILE A 682 -38.76 14.60 -18.76
C ILE A 682 -40.13 14.99 -19.34
N ALA A 683 -40.42 14.53 -20.56
CA ALA A 683 -41.69 14.83 -21.21
C ALA A 683 -42.84 14.06 -20.53
N GLY A 684 -43.99 14.72 -20.34
CA GLY A 684 -45.19 14.09 -19.78
C GLY A 684 -45.04 13.65 -18.31
N GLU A 685 -44.18 14.32 -17.55
CA GLU A 685 -44.04 14.09 -16.11
C GLU A 685 -45.38 14.25 -15.38
N GLN A 686 -45.73 13.25 -14.58
CA GLN A 686 -46.87 13.26 -13.67
C GLN A 686 -46.36 13.26 -12.23
N SER A 687 -47.22 13.61 -11.28
CA SER A 687 -46.90 13.64 -9.84
C SER A 687 -46.43 12.30 -9.26
N ILE A 688 -46.67 11.18 -9.96
CA ILE A 688 -46.28 9.82 -9.55
C ILE A 688 -45.10 9.24 -10.37
N THR A 689 -44.57 9.97 -11.36
CA THR A 689 -43.57 9.45 -12.30
C THR A 689 -42.30 8.98 -11.59
N ARG A 690 -41.82 9.73 -10.59
CA ARG A 690 -40.66 9.33 -9.77
C ARG A 690 -40.89 8.00 -9.06
N GLN A 691 -42.04 7.85 -8.41
CA GLN A 691 -42.39 6.64 -7.66
C GLN A 691 -42.52 5.45 -8.61
N GLN A 692 -43.13 5.64 -9.78
CA GLN A 692 -43.21 4.59 -10.79
C GLN A 692 -41.83 4.13 -11.25
N MET A 693 -40.98 5.06 -11.68
CA MET A 693 -39.66 4.75 -12.26
C MET A 693 -38.71 4.11 -11.25
N MET A 694 -38.59 4.71 -10.06
CA MET A 694 -37.76 4.17 -8.98
C MET A 694 -38.23 2.78 -8.57
N ASN A 695 -39.52 2.63 -8.25
CA ASN A 695 -40.03 1.36 -7.72
C ASN A 695 -39.94 0.25 -8.76
N TYR A 696 -40.14 0.58 -10.03
CA TYR A 696 -40.02 -0.38 -11.12
C TYR A 696 -38.58 -0.88 -11.25
N PHE A 697 -37.63 0.04 -11.29
CA PHE A 697 -36.20 -0.27 -11.39
C PHE A 697 -35.71 -1.03 -10.14
N ALA A 698 -35.91 -0.48 -8.94
CA ALA A 698 -35.54 -1.08 -7.67
C ALA A 698 -36.07 -2.51 -7.51
N SER A 699 -37.34 -2.75 -7.90
CA SER A 699 -37.95 -4.09 -7.83
C SER A 699 -37.28 -5.11 -8.74
N ARG A 700 -36.80 -4.68 -9.91
CA ARG A 700 -36.03 -5.54 -10.82
C ARG A 700 -34.64 -5.81 -10.25
N THR A 701 -33.97 -4.78 -9.73
CA THR A 701 -32.64 -4.88 -9.13
C THR A 701 -32.64 -5.83 -7.93
N ILE A 702 -33.62 -5.72 -7.03
CA ILE A 702 -33.75 -6.62 -5.87
C ILE A 702 -34.02 -8.05 -6.32
N ARG A 703 -35.00 -8.27 -7.21
CA ARG A 703 -35.32 -9.64 -7.69
C ARG A 703 -34.13 -10.30 -8.38
N ARG A 704 -33.47 -9.59 -9.29
CA ARG A 704 -32.28 -10.08 -9.97
C ARG A 704 -31.15 -10.41 -8.99
N HIS A 705 -30.96 -9.57 -7.98
CA HIS A 705 -29.98 -9.82 -6.92
C HIS A 705 -30.31 -11.09 -6.13
N GLN A 706 -31.56 -11.25 -5.68
CA GLN A 706 -32.01 -12.44 -4.95
C GLN A 706 -31.96 -13.72 -5.82
N GLU A 707 -32.18 -13.61 -7.13
CA GLU A 707 -32.06 -14.72 -8.08
C GLU A 707 -30.61 -15.17 -8.27
N VAL A 708 -29.68 -14.22 -8.44
CA VAL A 708 -28.26 -14.50 -8.67
C VAL A 708 -27.55 -14.97 -7.39
N MET A 709 -27.81 -14.29 -6.27
CA MET A 709 -27.14 -14.55 -4.99
C MET A 709 -27.85 -15.60 -4.13
N GLY A 710 -29.06 -16.02 -4.54
CA GLY A 710 -29.96 -16.87 -3.77
C GLY A 710 -30.75 -16.10 -2.72
N SER A 711 -31.94 -16.61 -2.37
CA SER A 711 -32.84 -15.97 -1.38
C SER A 711 -32.12 -15.77 -0.05
N HIS A 712 -32.15 -14.56 0.47
CA HIS A 712 -31.58 -14.21 1.77
C HIS A 712 -32.34 -13.03 2.40
N LYS A 713 -32.18 -12.86 3.71
CA LYS A 713 -32.79 -11.73 4.41
C LYS A 713 -32.11 -10.43 4.06
N TRP A 714 -32.90 -9.37 3.90
CA TRP A 714 -32.42 -8.05 3.52
C TRP A 714 -33.18 -6.94 4.26
N ILE A 715 -32.60 -5.75 4.23
CA ILE A 715 -33.21 -4.50 4.68
C ILE A 715 -33.04 -3.44 3.60
N ALA A 716 -34.04 -2.59 3.38
CA ALA A 716 -33.96 -1.47 2.45
C ALA A 716 -34.18 -0.14 3.19
N LEU A 717 -33.41 0.89 2.84
CA LEU A 717 -33.64 2.26 3.27
C LEU A 717 -34.09 3.10 2.08
N VAL A 718 -35.32 3.60 2.14
CA VAL A 718 -35.97 4.36 1.07
C VAL A 718 -36.78 5.53 1.63
N GLY A 719 -37.08 6.52 0.80
CA GLY A 719 -38.01 7.58 1.10
C GLY A 719 -39.42 7.02 1.35
N ASN A 720 -40.18 7.71 2.21
CA ASN A 720 -41.53 7.28 2.59
C ASN A 720 -42.46 6.99 1.39
N SER A 721 -42.31 7.72 0.27
CA SER A 721 -43.11 7.50 -0.94
C SER A 721 -42.77 6.22 -1.71
N HIS A 722 -41.64 5.57 -1.39
CA HIS A 722 -41.16 4.36 -2.04
C HIS A 722 -41.37 3.10 -1.18
N SER A 723 -41.60 3.26 0.14
CA SER A 723 -41.72 2.14 1.08
C SER A 723 -42.93 1.25 0.82
N ASN A 724 -44.11 1.86 0.80
CA ASN A 724 -45.41 1.19 0.65
C ASN A 724 -46.25 1.92 -0.42
N THR A 725 -47.49 1.45 -0.63
CA THR A 725 -48.34 1.92 -1.72
C THR A 725 -48.56 3.43 -1.66
N TYR A 726 -48.05 4.13 -2.66
CA TYR A 726 -48.11 5.58 -2.78
C TYR A 726 -49.39 6.01 -3.50
N GLN A 727 -50.13 6.93 -2.87
CA GLN A 727 -51.40 7.47 -3.38
C GLN A 727 -52.44 6.41 -3.76
N GLY A 728 -52.34 5.19 -3.20
CA GLY A 728 -53.24 4.08 -3.54
C GLY A 728 -53.07 3.52 -4.96
N VAL A 729 -52.06 3.96 -5.72
CA VAL A 729 -51.89 3.63 -7.15
C VAL A 729 -50.56 2.98 -7.45
N VAL A 730 -49.46 3.44 -6.85
CA VAL A 730 -48.11 2.91 -7.14
C VAL A 730 -47.70 1.98 -6.00
N PRO A 731 -47.50 0.67 -6.23
CA PRO A 731 -47.05 -0.23 -5.17
C PRO A 731 -45.62 0.14 -4.73
N GLY A 732 -45.37 0.09 -3.43
CA GLY A 732 -44.05 0.35 -2.83
C GLY A 732 -43.18 -0.90 -2.79
N MET A 733 -41.96 -0.76 -2.28
CA MET A 733 -41.00 -1.87 -2.16
C MET A 733 -41.52 -3.00 -1.30
N ALA A 734 -42.23 -2.69 -0.22
CA ALA A 734 -42.82 -3.70 0.64
C ALA A 734 -43.85 -4.54 -0.13
N GLU A 735 -44.68 -3.94 -0.99
CA GLU A 735 -45.67 -4.68 -1.79
C GLU A 735 -45.00 -5.45 -2.92
N LEU A 736 -44.07 -4.81 -3.63
CA LEU A 736 -43.40 -5.41 -4.79
C LEU A 736 -42.51 -6.60 -4.44
N GLN A 737 -41.94 -6.62 -3.23
CA GLN A 737 -41.05 -7.70 -2.78
C GLN A 737 -41.67 -8.63 -1.73
N GLY A 738 -42.94 -8.41 -1.34
CA GLY A 738 -43.58 -9.22 -0.30
C GLY A 738 -42.93 -9.03 1.08
N GLY A 739 -42.41 -7.84 1.36
CA GLY A 739 -41.78 -7.48 2.63
C GLY A 739 -42.74 -6.78 3.61
N ILE A 740 -42.18 -6.29 4.72
CA ILE A 740 -42.88 -5.45 5.70
C ILE A 740 -42.26 -4.04 5.67
N GLY A 741 -43.12 -3.02 5.57
CA GLY A 741 -42.71 -1.61 5.57
C GLY A 741 -42.84 -0.94 6.93
N LEU A 742 -41.81 -0.18 7.31
CA LEU A 742 -41.73 0.60 8.56
C LEU A 742 -41.59 2.08 8.23
N GLY A 743 -42.55 2.91 8.65
CA GLY A 743 -42.43 4.36 8.61
C GLY A 743 -41.71 4.85 9.86
N VAL A 744 -40.44 5.23 9.72
CA VAL A 744 -39.62 5.68 10.86
C VAL A 744 -39.63 7.20 10.96
N VAL A 745 -39.95 7.71 12.14
CA VAL A 745 -40.06 9.16 12.38
C VAL A 745 -39.27 9.61 13.61
N ASP A 746 -38.64 10.78 13.47
CA ASP A 746 -37.99 11.49 14.56
C ASP A 746 -39.03 12.05 15.53
N VAL A 747 -38.85 11.80 16.83
CA VAL A 747 -39.61 12.43 17.90
C VAL A 747 -38.68 13.01 18.97
N ALA A 748 -39.18 14.02 19.68
CA ALA A 748 -38.43 14.60 20.80
C ALA A 748 -38.31 13.59 21.96
N PRO A 749 -37.24 13.65 22.77
CA PRO A 749 -37.12 12.80 23.96
C PRO A 749 -38.35 12.90 24.87
N GLY A 750 -38.82 11.75 25.37
CA GLY A 750 -40.02 11.59 26.20
C GLY A 750 -41.36 11.64 25.46
N HIS A 751 -41.39 11.76 24.13
CA HIS A 751 -42.64 11.90 23.35
C HIS A 751 -42.93 10.69 22.44
N SER A 752 -42.08 9.66 22.44
CA SER A 752 -42.30 8.48 21.61
C SER A 752 -43.51 7.66 22.07
N ARG A 753 -44.38 7.29 21.12
CA ARG A 753 -45.43 6.28 21.31
C ARG A 753 -44.92 4.85 21.06
N GLY A 754 -43.64 4.70 20.74
CA GLY A 754 -42.99 3.45 20.41
C GLY A 754 -43.39 2.94 19.02
N VAL A 755 -43.74 1.65 18.93
CA VAL A 755 -44.12 1.00 17.67
C VAL A 755 -45.63 0.79 17.62
N THR A 756 -46.28 1.29 16.57
CA THR A 756 -47.73 1.10 16.35
C THR A 756 -48.00 0.62 14.93
N LEU A 757 -49.20 0.11 14.66
CA LEU A 757 -49.69 0.08 13.29
C LEU A 757 -49.70 1.50 12.72
N ASP A 758 -49.33 1.67 11.46
CA ASP A 758 -49.30 3.01 10.88
C ASP A 758 -50.72 3.50 10.58
N PRO A 759 -51.20 4.60 11.21
CA PRO A 759 -52.46 5.21 10.83
C PRO A 759 -52.42 5.86 9.43
N GLY A 760 -51.22 6.09 8.89
CA GLY A 760 -50.98 6.91 7.72
C GLY A 760 -51.03 8.41 8.04
N GLU A 761 -50.42 9.20 7.17
CA GLU A 761 -50.24 10.64 7.36
C GLU A 761 -50.39 11.38 6.03
N LEU A 762 -50.94 12.59 6.09
CA LEU A 762 -50.97 13.53 4.97
C LEU A 762 -49.72 14.42 5.06
N VAL A 763 -48.78 14.21 4.15
CA VAL A 763 -47.52 14.95 4.09
C VAL A 763 -47.54 15.87 2.88
N SER A 764 -47.02 17.09 3.01
CA SER A 764 -46.91 18.03 1.88
C SER A 764 -45.95 17.46 0.84
N GLY A 765 -46.43 17.27 -0.40
CA GLY A 765 -45.65 16.72 -1.52
C GLY A 765 -44.75 17.74 -2.23
N GLY A 766 -44.65 18.97 -1.75
CA GLY A 766 -43.92 20.07 -2.37
C GLY A 766 -44.43 21.44 -1.96
N ILE A 767 -44.13 22.47 -2.77
CA ILE A 767 -44.56 23.87 -2.59
C ILE A 767 -46.03 24.08 -3.00
N ALA A 768 -46.60 23.19 -3.81
CA ALA A 768 -48.03 23.16 -4.08
C ALA A 768 -48.79 22.53 -2.91
N ASP A 769 -50.00 23.02 -2.64
CA ASP A 769 -50.91 22.66 -1.53
C ASP A 769 -51.40 21.18 -1.55
N ASP A 770 -50.77 20.32 -2.35
CA ASP A 770 -51.11 18.91 -2.52
C ASP A 770 -50.54 18.08 -1.37
N LYS A 771 -51.40 17.82 -0.39
CA LYS A 771 -51.14 16.86 0.67
C LYS A 771 -51.25 15.44 0.12
N VAL A 772 -50.17 14.69 0.26
CA VAL A 772 -50.09 13.31 -0.20
C VAL A 772 -50.25 12.35 0.97
N TYR A 773 -51.12 11.35 0.80
CA TYR A 773 -51.30 10.30 1.80
C TYR A 773 -50.19 9.25 1.68
N ILE A 774 -49.45 9.04 2.77
CA ILE A 774 -48.46 7.98 2.92
C ILE A 774 -48.85 7.08 4.10
N LYS A 775 -48.59 5.78 3.96
CA LYS A 775 -48.86 4.78 5.00
C LYS A 775 -47.95 3.57 4.83
N ALA A 776 -47.27 3.18 5.89
CA ALA A 776 -46.52 1.94 6.03
C ALA A 776 -47.33 0.84 6.74
N ASP A 777 -46.72 -0.31 7.05
CA ASP A 777 -47.35 -1.34 7.88
C ASP A 777 -47.30 -0.97 9.36
N TYR A 778 -46.11 -0.55 9.82
CA TYR A 778 -45.90 -0.02 11.18
C TYR A 778 -45.30 1.38 11.16
N ARG A 779 -45.62 2.17 12.17
CA ARG A 779 -44.96 3.43 12.49
C ARG A 779 -44.01 3.20 13.67
N VAL A 780 -42.77 3.65 13.53
CA VAL A 780 -41.73 3.55 14.55
C VAL A 780 -41.30 4.96 14.93
N GLU A 781 -41.66 5.40 16.13
CA GLU A 781 -41.28 6.71 16.65
C GLU A 781 -40.00 6.58 17.49
N MET A 782 -38.91 7.19 17.05
CA MET A 782 -37.65 7.14 17.78
C MET A 782 -37.23 8.50 18.31
N GLU A 783 -36.82 8.49 19.56
CA GLU A 783 -36.36 9.68 20.24
C GLU A 783 -34.95 10.05 19.77
N VAL A 784 -34.81 11.28 19.27
CA VAL A 784 -33.54 11.82 18.81
C VAL A 784 -33.25 13.13 19.55
N LEU A 785 -32.01 13.28 20.04
CA LEU A 785 -31.55 14.50 20.68
C LEU A 785 -31.37 15.59 19.62
N ARG A 786 -32.46 16.24 19.21
CA ARG A 786 -32.36 17.48 18.44
C ARG A 786 -32.03 18.63 19.37
N LEU A 787 -30.75 19.03 19.46
CA LEU A 787 -30.37 20.32 20.02
C LEU A 787 -30.85 21.42 19.07
N GLN A 788 -32.09 21.87 19.31
CA GLN A 788 -32.82 22.88 18.55
C GLN A 788 -33.23 22.46 17.12
N PRO A 789 -34.43 22.85 16.64
CA PRO A 789 -34.62 22.92 15.20
C PRO A 789 -33.52 23.85 14.69
N VAL A 790 -32.82 23.47 13.62
CA VAL A 790 -31.95 24.39 12.88
C VAL A 790 -32.75 25.68 12.75
N ARG A 791 -32.34 26.73 13.48
CA ARG A 791 -32.80 28.07 13.16
C ARG A 791 -32.32 28.23 11.73
N LEU A 792 -33.24 28.11 10.77
CA LEU A 792 -32.99 28.59 9.43
C LEU A 792 -32.25 29.91 9.61
N PRO A 793 -31.07 30.09 8.99
CA PRO A 793 -30.35 31.35 9.10
C PRO A 793 -31.36 32.49 8.89
N SER A 794 -31.22 33.60 9.61
CA SER A 794 -32.18 34.70 9.47
C SER A 794 -32.37 35.03 7.99
N ILE A 795 -33.52 35.59 7.61
CA ILE A 795 -33.84 35.86 6.18
C ILE A 795 -32.70 36.66 5.52
N GLU A 796 -31.98 37.48 6.27
CA GLU A 796 -30.77 38.22 5.89
C GLU A 796 -29.59 37.34 5.48
N ASN A 797 -29.39 36.20 6.15
CA ASN A 797 -28.34 35.23 5.85
C ASN A 797 -28.74 34.30 4.69
N ARG A 798 -30.02 33.95 4.58
CA ARG A 798 -30.54 33.13 3.46
C ARG A 798 -30.57 33.90 2.15
N LEU A 799 -30.91 35.19 2.20
CA LEU A 799 -30.89 36.10 1.05
C LEU A 799 -29.60 36.92 1.07
N SER A 800 -28.44 36.25 1.06
CA SER A 800 -27.13 36.89 1.26
C SER A 800 -26.72 37.89 0.16
N ARG A 801 -27.15 37.67 -1.09
CA ARG A 801 -26.82 38.54 -2.24
C ARG A 801 -28.07 39.10 -2.92
N PRO A 802 -28.01 40.34 -3.46
CA PRO A 802 -29.07 40.87 -4.30
C PRO A 802 -29.43 39.93 -5.45
N GLY A 803 -30.73 39.80 -5.71
CA GLY A 803 -31.27 38.89 -6.72
C GLY A 803 -31.65 37.51 -6.19
N MET A 804 -31.47 37.23 -4.90
CA MET A 804 -32.03 36.04 -4.27
C MET A 804 -33.50 36.24 -3.88
N PHE A 805 -34.31 35.19 -3.95
CA PHE A 805 -35.66 35.18 -3.40
C PHE A 805 -36.03 33.83 -2.79
N LEU A 806 -37.01 33.82 -1.89
CA LEU A 806 -37.66 32.64 -1.36
C LEU A 806 -39.18 32.87 -1.33
N VAL A 807 -39.93 31.77 -1.29
CA VAL A 807 -41.39 31.80 -1.19
C VAL A 807 -41.74 31.37 0.22
N GLN A 808 -42.44 32.23 0.96
CA GLN A 808 -42.92 31.93 2.31
C GLN A 808 -44.44 31.96 2.32
N GLU A 809 -45.06 31.17 3.19
CA GLU A 809 -46.50 31.21 3.43
C GLU A 809 -46.90 32.59 3.99
N GLY A 810 -47.90 33.23 3.37
CA GLY A 810 -48.46 34.51 3.80
C GLY A 810 -49.84 34.36 4.44
N GLU A 811 -50.46 35.47 4.85
CA GLU A 811 -51.80 35.46 5.42
C GLU A 811 -52.85 34.97 4.41
N GLY A 812 -53.71 34.02 4.81
CA GLY A 812 -54.85 33.54 4.01
C GLY A 812 -54.51 32.52 2.92
N ASN A 813 -53.51 31.66 3.12
CA ASN A 813 -53.04 30.64 2.15
C ASN A 813 -52.50 31.21 0.82
N LEU A 814 -52.14 32.49 0.78
CA LEU A 814 -51.47 33.09 -0.38
C LEU A 814 -49.97 33.25 -0.10
N PRO A 815 -49.08 32.78 -1.01
CA PRO A 815 -47.64 32.87 -0.80
C PRO A 815 -47.15 34.33 -0.84
N THR A 816 -46.04 34.58 -0.17
CA THR A 816 -45.31 35.87 -0.20
C THR A 816 -43.92 35.64 -0.77
N ILE A 817 -43.55 36.42 -1.78
CA ILE A 817 -42.22 36.41 -2.37
C ILE A 817 -41.31 37.33 -1.55
N ILE A 818 -40.34 36.75 -0.87
CA ILE A 818 -39.35 37.47 -0.07
C ILE A 818 -38.05 37.51 -0.86
N HIS A 819 -37.55 38.70 -1.18
CA HIS A 819 -36.34 38.84 -2.00
C HIS A 819 -35.40 39.93 -1.49
N ARG A 820 -34.11 39.76 -1.74
CA ARG A 820 -33.11 40.83 -1.54
C ARG A 820 -32.97 41.63 -2.84
N ALA A 821 -33.40 42.88 -2.81
CA ALA A 821 -33.29 43.78 -3.96
C ALA A 821 -31.87 44.35 -4.11
N ARG A 822 -31.62 45.06 -5.22
CA ARG A 822 -30.32 45.69 -5.52
C ARG A 822 -29.88 46.75 -4.52
N ASP A 823 -30.84 47.36 -3.82
CA ASP A 823 -30.60 48.27 -2.71
C ASP A 823 -30.20 47.54 -1.41
N THR A 824 -30.04 46.21 -1.45
CA THR A 824 -29.69 45.30 -0.34
C THR A 824 -30.79 45.08 0.69
N TRP A 825 -31.93 45.76 0.56
CA TRP A 825 -33.09 45.58 1.42
C TRP A 825 -33.84 44.30 1.07
N ILE A 826 -34.45 43.70 2.09
CA ILE A 826 -35.36 42.58 1.94
C ILE A 826 -36.77 43.13 1.75
N HIS A 827 -37.46 42.64 0.74
CA HIS A 827 -38.83 43.02 0.45
C HIS A 827 -39.74 41.80 0.45
N HIS A 828 -40.88 41.95 1.11
CA HIS A 828 -41.97 40.99 1.11
C HIS A 828 -43.00 41.46 0.09
N THR A 829 -43.23 40.65 -0.94
CA THR A 829 -44.17 40.96 -2.02
C THR A 829 -45.29 39.92 -1.97
N PRO A 830 -46.49 40.28 -1.48
CA PRO A 830 -47.59 39.34 -1.40
C PRO A 830 -48.03 38.91 -2.81
N VAL A 831 -48.37 37.63 -2.96
CA VAL A 831 -49.03 37.13 -4.16
C VAL A 831 -50.53 37.31 -3.99
N LEU A 832 -51.15 37.92 -4.98
CA LEU A 832 -52.58 38.23 -5.00
C LEU A 832 -53.27 37.34 -6.03
N ARG A 833 -54.59 37.17 -5.88
CA ARG A 833 -55.42 36.39 -6.80
C ARG A 833 -56.43 37.31 -7.46
N ASN A 834 -56.53 37.28 -8.78
CA ASN A 834 -57.49 38.09 -9.53
C ASN A 834 -58.89 37.44 -9.54
N VAL A 835 -59.87 38.12 -10.13
CA VAL A 835 -61.27 37.64 -10.24
C VAL A 835 -61.41 36.34 -11.05
N GLU A 836 -60.41 35.97 -11.84
CA GLU A 836 -60.36 34.73 -12.64
C GLU A 836 -59.63 33.60 -11.91
N GLY A 837 -59.17 33.81 -10.68
CA GLY A 837 -58.44 32.82 -9.89
C GLY A 837 -56.95 32.71 -10.20
N LYS A 838 -56.40 33.54 -11.10
CA LYS A 838 -54.98 33.58 -11.45
C LYS A 838 -54.15 34.39 -10.45
N LEU A 839 -52.91 33.97 -10.23
CA LEU A 839 -51.98 34.63 -9.32
C LEU A 839 -51.30 35.81 -10.01
N TYR A 840 -51.06 36.90 -9.28
CA TYR A 840 -50.27 38.04 -9.77
C TYR A 840 -49.56 38.74 -8.61
N ILE A 841 -48.60 39.61 -8.94
CA ILE A 841 -47.87 40.40 -7.93
C ILE A 841 -47.85 41.89 -8.27
N GLU A 842 -47.85 42.72 -7.23
CA GLU A 842 -47.76 44.17 -7.34
C GLU A 842 -46.35 44.66 -7.00
N ARG A 843 -45.46 44.66 -8.01
CA ARG A 843 -44.09 45.16 -7.86
C ARG A 843 -43.62 45.96 -9.08
N LEU A 844 -43.76 47.28 -9.02
CA LEU A 844 -43.33 48.22 -10.08
C LEU A 844 -41.88 48.04 -10.57
N ARG A 845 -40.96 47.62 -9.68
CA ARG A 845 -39.55 47.36 -10.03
C ARG A 845 -39.32 46.05 -10.78
N TRP A 846 -40.35 45.23 -10.99
CA TRP A 846 -40.34 44.01 -11.80
C TRP A 846 -41.33 44.13 -12.97
N PRO A 847 -41.07 45.04 -13.94
CA PRO A 847 -42.04 45.41 -14.98
C PRO A 847 -42.48 44.25 -15.89
N ARG A 848 -41.71 43.15 -15.96
CA ARG A 848 -42.05 41.97 -16.77
C ARG A 848 -43.12 41.07 -16.14
N ILE A 849 -43.32 41.17 -14.82
CA ILE A 849 -44.23 40.31 -14.05
C ILE A 849 -45.21 41.09 -13.16
N HIS A 850 -45.04 42.41 -13.08
CA HIS A 850 -45.97 43.31 -12.38
C HIS A 850 -47.37 43.24 -13.00
N LEU A 851 -48.39 42.95 -12.18
CA LEU A 851 -49.80 42.83 -12.59
C LEU A 851 -50.05 41.81 -13.73
N LYS A 852 -49.09 40.92 -13.99
CA LYS A 852 -49.24 39.86 -14.97
C LYS A 852 -49.89 38.64 -14.30
N PRO A 853 -50.96 38.06 -14.87
CA PRO A 853 -51.58 36.87 -14.31
C PRO A 853 -50.78 35.60 -14.65
N PHE A 854 -50.69 34.68 -13.70
CA PHE A 854 -50.05 33.36 -13.76
C PHE A 854 -51.03 32.29 -13.29
N ASP A 855 -50.95 31.10 -13.87
CA ASP A 855 -51.90 30.03 -13.58
C ASP A 855 -51.69 29.42 -12.18
N ASP A 856 -50.44 29.37 -11.71
CA ASP A 856 -50.05 28.87 -10.39
C ASP A 856 -48.77 29.54 -9.86
N ILE A 857 -48.32 29.13 -8.68
CA ILE A 857 -47.11 29.67 -8.04
C ILE A 857 -45.84 29.28 -8.78
N ASP A 858 -45.81 28.13 -9.44
CA ASP A 858 -44.64 27.63 -10.16
C ASP A 858 -44.42 28.43 -11.45
N ALA A 859 -45.49 28.79 -12.16
CA ALA A 859 -45.45 29.71 -13.30
C ALA A 859 -44.93 31.10 -12.89
N LEU A 860 -45.32 31.60 -11.71
CA LEU A 860 -44.81 32.86 -11.16
C LEU A 860 -43.33 32.73 -10.76
N VAL A 861 -42.92 31.63 -10.13
CA VAL A 861 -41.53 31.34 -9.76
C VAL A 861 -40.64 31.21 -11.01
N ALA A 862 -41.09 30.48 -12.03
CA ALA A 862 -40.38 30.36 -13.30
C ALA A 862 -40.19 31.73 -13.96
N ALA A 863 -41.19 32.61 -13.88
CA ALA A 863 -41.09 33.98 -14.38
C ALA A 863 -40.10 34.85 -13.57
N LEU A 864 -40.01 34.64 -12.25
CA LEU A 864 -38.99 35.27 -11.40
C LEU A 864 -37.57 34.81 -11.76
N GLU A 865 -37.39 33.50 -11.96
CA GLU A 865 -36.11 32.90 -12.36
C GLU A 865 -35.68 33.33 -13.77
N ALA A 866 -36.63 33.48 -14.71
CA ALA A 866 -36.38 34.03 -16.04
C ALA A 866 -35.92 35.50 -16.01
N MET A 867 -36.16 36.23 -14.92
CA MET A 867 -35.59 37.56 -14.67
C MET A 867 -34.22 37.52 -13.99
N SER A 868 -33.55 36.36 -13.96
CA SER A 868 -32.25 36.13 -13.31
C SER A 868 -32.31 36.27 -11.78
N LEU A 869 -33.47 36.06 -11.16
CA LEU A 869 -33.55 35.90 -9.72
C LEU A 869 -33.20 34.45 -9.34
N THR A 870 -32.45 34.26 -8.26
CA THR A 870 -32.03 32.94 -7.77
C THR A 870 -32.92 32.53 -6.61
N ARG A 871 -33.66 31.43 -6.76
CA ARG A 871 -34.47 30.88 -5.67
C ARG A 871 -33.57 30.25 -4.60
N ILE A 872 -33.88 30.49 -3.33
CA ILE A 872 -33.26 29.86 -2.16
C ILE A 872 -34.33 29.00 -1.50
N THR A 873 -34.09 27.69 -1.42
CA THR A 873 -34.97 26.71 -0.77
C THR A 873 -34.80 26.70 0.74
#